data_AF-A0AB38SME3-F1
#
_entry.id   AF-A0AB38SME3-F1
#
_cell.length_a   1.000
_cell.length_b   1.000
_cell.length_c   1.000
_cell.angle_alpha   90.00
_cell.angle_beta   90.00
_cell.angle_gamma   90.00
#
_symmetry.space_group_name_H-M   'P 1'
#
loop_
_entity.id
_entity.type
_entity.pdbx_description
1 polymer ?
#
loop_
_entity_poly.entity_id
_entity_poly.type
_entity_poly.pdbx_seq_one_letter_code
_entity_poly.pdbx_strand_id
1 'polypeptide(L)'
;MLIKRTHQHSPRHGSVVESLAGQAGGLDRRSFLRKSGLAGGALAALGSLPVGSVRKADAAMAGPLTAGATIRKNICTHCAVGCTVTAEVLNGVWIGQEPSWDSPINRGSHCAKGASVRELVHSERRLRYPMKLVNGQWTRVSWDTAINEIGDKLQAVREKSGPDSVYWLGSAKMTNEGAYLFRKLGAFWGTNNTDHQARICHSTTVTGVANTWGYGAMTNSYNDIRNAKTQVILGGNPAEAHPVSLQHLLEGKELQKANFIVIDPRLTRTAAHATEYVRMRPGTDIPVLYGMMWHILQNGWEDKEFIRQRVYGFDDIKKEVEKWPPEEVERVTGIPGEQLKRVAKMFATEKPATLIWAMGQTQKTVGTANVRASCIALLMTGNVGKAGAGANIFRGHDNVQGATDVGLDIVTLPFYYGLAEGAWKHWSRVWEVDYDFLKSRFDSKQIMETPGIPLTRWFEAVTLPKDQVAQKDNVKAVFVQGHASNSITRIPESLKGLKALELLVIADPHPTTWASLSVEAGRKDGVYILPVATQFECKGSRVASNRSLQWGEQIVKPIFESKDDLEVIYLMAKKLGFADQMFKKIKVENNLPEAEDVLREMNRGSWSTGYCGQSPERLKAHMKNQAKFDMLSMRAPKDDPEVGGDYYGLPWPCWGSPEVKHPGTPLLYNTNLNVMDGGGTFRPRFGIEREEKLPDGTTRKVSLLADGSYSLGSGIQDGYPEFTLASLKKLGWDTELTEAEMAVINKINPANPDTVSWALDLSGGIQRVALAHGCVPYGNGKARMNAFGLPDPIPVHREPIYTPRVDLVAKYPTLPDAKQFRMPNIGFSVQKAAVEKGIAKQFPLILSSGRLVEYEGGGEETRTNPWLAELQQDMFIEINPADAAERGVKDGGWVWVTGAENNSRAKMKALVTERVGKGVAWMPFHFGGWFAGKDLRGNYPKGTDPIVLGESANTITTYGYDPATGMQEPKVTLCQIAAA
;
A
#
# COMPACT_ATOMS: atom_id res chain seq x y z
N MET A 1 16.49 21.48 10.84
CA MET A 1 17.80 22.10 10.54
C MET A 1 18.84 21.00 10.41
N LEU A 2 19.44 20.85 9.23
CA LEU A 2 20.37 19.78 8.87
C LEU A 2 21.79 20.37 8.83
N ILE A 3 22.75 19.75 9.53
CA ILE A 3 24.16 20.17 9.50
C ILE A 3 24.92 19.25 8.54
N LYS A 4 25.52 19.87 7.52
CA LYS A 4 26.47 19.29 6.58
C LYS A 4 27.70 18.79 7.33
N ARG A 5 28.12 17.54 7.13
CA ARG A 5 29.50 17.13 7.42
C ARG A 5 30.37 17.62 6.26
N THR A 6 31.09 18.71 6.46
CA THR A 6 32.19 19.11 5.59
C THR A 6 33.50 19.12 6.35
N HIS A 7 34.52 18.57 5.69
CA HIS A 7 35.90 18.47 6.13
C HIS A 7 36.47 19.84 6.56
N GLN A 8 37.33 19.76 7.59
CA GLN A 8 38.03 20.86 8.24
C GLN A 8 38.85 21.73 7.27
N HIS A 9 38.61 23.03 7.29
CA HIS A 9 39.65 24.07 7.38
C HIS A 9 39.04 25.41 7.83
N SER A 10 39.57 25.97 8.92
CA SER A 10 39.19 27.28 9.49
C SER A 10 39.77 28.45 8.67
N PRO A 11 39.12 29.64 8.66
CA PRO A 11 39.47 30.65 9.66
C PRO A 11 38.31 31.47 10.26
N ARG A 12 38.42 31.67 11.58
CA ARG A 12 38.05 32.80 12.47
C ARG A 12 36.88 33.76 12.10
N HIS A 13 35.85 33.74 12.95
CA HIS A 13 35.30 34.94 13.62
C HIS A 13 34.75 34.55 15.01
N GLY A 14 35.15 35.28 16.04
CA GLY A 14 34.97 34.94 17.46
C GLY A 14 33.59 35.24 18.05
N SER A 15 33.22 34.50 19.09
CA SER A 15 32.06 34.77 19.94
C SER A 15 32.45 34.79 21.41
N VAL A 16 31.66 35.55 22.17
CA VAL A 16 31.78 36.03 23.56
C VAL A 16 31.94 34.95 24.65
N VAL A 17 32.08 33.67 24.26
CA VAL A 17 32.21 32.53 25.18
C VAL A 17 33.62 32.40 25.78
N GLU A 18 34.63 33.03 25.18
CA GLU A 18 36.03 32.91 25.60
C GLU A 18 36.38 33.73 26.87
N SER A 19 35.48 34.59 27.38
CA SER A 19 35.77 35.41 28.57
C SER A 19 35.39 34.76 29.91
N LEU A 20 34.84 33.54 29.91
CA LEU A 20 34.30 32.93 31.15
C LEU A 20 34.90 31.57 31.52
N ALA A 21 35.85 31.05 30.75
CA ALA A 21 36.50 29.76 31.03
C ALA A 21 37.94 29.97 31.53
N GLY A 22 38.07 30.49 32.75
CA GLY A 22 39.37 30.66 33.39
C GLY A 22 39.27 30.58 34.90
N GLN A 23 38.93 29.41 35.44
CA GLN A 23 39.38 28.84 36.74
C GLN A 23 38.49 27.66 37.15
N ALA A 24 39.02 26.44 36.98
CA ALA A 24 38.46 25.24 37.57
C ALA A 24 38.98 25.10 39.02
N GLY A 25 38.05 24.98 39.98
CA GLY A 25 38.29 24.53 41.35
C GLY A 25 37.02 23.87 41.89
N GLY A 26 37.12 22.64 42.38
CA GLY A 26 35.99 21.76 42.72
C GLY A 26 34.98 22.35 43.71
N LEU A 27 33.70 22.02 43.53
CA LEU A 27 32.59 22.49 44.37
C LEU A 27 32.31 21.49 45.50
N ASP A 28 32.53 21.89 46.75
CA ASP A 28 32.07 21.16 47.95
C ASP A 28 30.59 21.49 48.28
N ARG A 29 29.94 20.54 48.97
CA ARG A 29 28.54 20.56 49.44
C ARG A 29 28.14 21.83 50.20
N ARG A 30 29.06 22.49 50.93
CA ARG A 30 28.80 23.80 51.59
C ARG A 30 28.74 24.97 50.60
N SER A 31 29.51 24.93 49.51
CA SER A 31 29.44 25.94 48.43
C SER A 31 28.19 25.78 47.55
N PHE A 32 27.70 24.55 47.40
CA PHE A 32 26.41 24.29 46.73
C PHE A 32 25.25 24.92 47.50
N LEU A 33 25.13 24.66 48.81
CA LEU A 33 24.02 25.17 49.62
C LEU A 33 24.01 26.70 49.75
N ARG A 34 25.18 27.36 49.78
CA ARG A 34 25.26 28.84 49.75
C ARG A 34 24.83 29.43 48.40
N LYS A 35 25.11 28.74 47.29
CA LYS A 35 24.67 29.17 45.94
C LYS A 35 23.20 28.88 45.68
N SER A 36 22.63 27.82 46.27
CA SER A 36 21.18 27.54 46.22
C SER A 36 20.34 28.60 46.94
N GLY A 37 20.88 29.23 48.00
CA GLY A 37 20.25 30.36 48.68
C GLY A 37 20.14 31.63 47.81
N LEU A 38 21.05 31.81 46.85
CA LEU A 38 21.00 32.92 45.87
C LEU A 38 20.08 32.63 44.68
N ALA A 39 19.73 31.37 44.41
CA ALA A 39 18.71 31.01 43.41
C ALA A 39 17.27 31.26 43.91
N GLY A 40 17.05 31.37 45.23
CA GLY A 40 15.77 31.74 45.82
C GLY A 40 15.37 33.20 45.53
N GLY A 41 16.35 34.11 45.38
CA GLY A 41 16.11 35.50 45.00
C GLY A 41 15.72 35.69 43.53
N ALA A 42 16.16 34.79 42.64
CA ALA A 42 15.79 34.82 41.22
C ALA A 42 14.35 34.34 40.98
N LEU A 43 13.81 33.47 41.85
CA LEU A 43 12.39 33.08 41.84
C LEU A 43 11.47 34.21 42.35
N ALA A 44 11.94 35.05 43.28
CA ALA A 44 11.18 36.23 43.72
C ALA A 44 11.08 37.31 42.62
N ALA A 45 12.10 37.43 41.75
CA ALA A 45 12.07 38.34 40.61
C ALA A 45 11.17 37.85 39.45
N LEU A 46 10.84 36.56 39.39
CA LEU A 46 9.82 36.03 38.47
C LEU A 46 8.39 36.29 38.96
N GLY A 47 8.20 36.54 40.26
CA GLY A 47 6.92 36.91 40.86
C GLY A 47 6.53 38.38 40.72
N SER A 48 7.45 39.25 40.29
CA SER A 48 7.22 40.69 40.08
C SER A 48 7.10 41.08 38.60
N LEU A 49 7.21 40.13 37.67
CA LEU A 49 6.82 40.38 36.28
C LEU A 49 5.30 40.54 36.24
N PRO A 50 4.76 41.63 35.69
CA PRO A 50 3.33 41.75 35.53
C PRO A 50 2.86 40.57 34.70
N VAL A 51 1.91 39.79 35.23
CA VAL A 51 1.28 38.64 34.57
C VAL A 51 0.63 39.02 33.22
N GLY A 52 0.60 40.31 32.86
CA GLY A 52 0.24 40.82 31.54
C GLY A 52 1.38 41.05 30.53
N SER A 53 2.64 40.71 30.84
CA SER A 53 3.80 40.95 29.94
C SER A 53 4.25 39.75 29.10
N VAL A 54 3.72 38.55 29.37
CA VAL A 54 3.74 37.47 28.38
C VAL A 54 2.55 37.69 27.46
N ARG A 55 2.76 38.48 26.41
CA ARG A 55 1.81 38.46 25.29
C ARG A 55 1.77 37.03 24.78
N LYS A 56 0.57 36.46 24.65
CA LYS A 56 0.38 35.29 23.79
C LYS A 56 1.01 35.69 22.45
N ALA A 57 2.03 34.96 22.00
CA ALA A 57 2.48 35.14 20.64
C ALA A 57 1.29 34.72 19.78
N ASP A 58 0.59 35.70 19.22
CA ASP A 58 -0.35 35.41 18.14
C ASP A 58 0.51 34.82 17.03
N ALA A 59 0.31 33.53 16.75
CA ALA A 59 0.91 32.92 15.59
C ALA A 59 0.58 33.83 14.40
N ALA A 60 1.60 34.27 13.65
CA ALA A 60 1.38 34.99 12.41
C ALA A 60 0.33 34.22 11.62
N MET A 61 -0.76 34.90 11.26
CA MET A 61 -1.94 34.25 10.67
C MET A 61 -1.53 33.34 9.51
N ALA A 62 -2.25 32.22 9.40
CA ALA A 62 -2.26 31.34 8.23
C ALA A 62 -2.75 32.11 7.00
N GLY A 63 -1.83 32.87 6.41
CA GLY A 63 -1.97 33.58 5.15
C GLY A 63 -0.67 33.39 4.35
N PRO A 64 -0.71 33.62 3.03
CA PRO A 64 0.49 33.52 2.22
C PRO A 64 1.55 34.48 2.73
N LEU A 65 2.79 33.99 2.86
CA LEU A 65 3.94 34.83 3.24
C LEU A 65 4.21 35.90 2.17
N THR A 66 3.80 35.63 0.93
CA THR A 66 3.94 36.53 -0.21
C THR A 66 2.63 37.28 -0.49
N ALA A 67 2.69 38.62 -0.50
CA ALA A 67 1.53 39.47 -0.82
C ALA A 67 0.96 39.14 -2.22
N GLY A 68 -0.36 38.96 -2.30
CA GLY A 68 -1.08 38.62 -3.53
C GLY A 68 -1.03 37.14 -3.92
N ALA A 69 -0.27 36.30 -3.22
CA ALA A 69 -0.34 34.85 -3.42
C ALA A 69 -1.65 34.29 -2.84
N THR A 70 -2.00 33.08 -3.24
CA THR A 70 -3.14 32.31 -2.73
C THR A 70 -2.67 31.00 -2.15
N ILE A 71 -3.37 30.50 -1.13
CA ILE A 71 -3.10 29.19 -0.56
C ILE A 71 -3.94 28.13 -1.28
N ARG A 72 -3.31 27.00 -1.59
CA ARG A 72 -3.95 25.78 -2.11
C ARG A 72 -3.48 24.58 -1.30
N LYS A 73 -4.36 23.62 -1.02
CA LYS A 73 -4.04 22.39 -0.29
C LYS A 73 -4.18 21.17 -1.19
N ASN A 74 -3.17 20.31 -1.15
CA ASN A 74 -3.22 18.99 -1.78
C ASN A 74 -2.53 17.97 -0.86
N ILE A 75 -2.48 16.70 -1.27
CA ILE A 75 -1.89 15.60 -0.52
C ILE A 75 -0.53 15.25 -1.11
N CYS A 76 0.46 14.99 -0.25
CA CYS A 76 1.78 14.50 -0.66
C CYS A 76 1.64 13.22 -1.48
N THR A 77 2.32 13.18 -2.63
CA THR A 77 2.11 12.17 -3.67
C THR A 77 3.08 10.99 -3.58
N HIS A 78 3.74 10.80 -2.44
CA HIS A 78 4.79 9.79 -2.27
C HIS A 78 4.29 8.52 -1.56
N CYS A 79 4.18 8.54 -0.25
CA CYS A 79 3.76 7.39 0.55
C CYS A 79 2.33 7.54 1.09
N ALA A 80 1.68 6.45 1.47
CA ALA A 80 0.31 6.43 1.99
C ALA A 80 0.13 6.93 3.43
N VAL A 81 1.03 7.78 3.95
CA VAL A 81 0.75 8.52 5.20
C VAL A 81 -0.37 9.53 4.98
N GLY A 82 -0.42 10.16 3.80
CA GLY A 82 -1.47 11.13 3.45
C GLY A 82 -1.24 12.54 4.01
N CYS A 83 0.02 12.99 4.07
CA CYS A 83 0.38 14.32 4.58
C CYS A 83 -0.21 15.43 3.70
N THR A 84 -0.77 16.47 4.32
CA THR A 84 -1.22 17.66 3.59
C THR A 84 -0.04 18.57 3.26
N VAL A 85 -0.01 19.02 2.00
CA VAL A 85 0.91 20.03 1.47
C VAL A 85 0.13 21.34 1.33
N THR A 86 0.62 22.41 1.95
CA THR A 86 0.08 23.77 1.82
C THR A 86 0.96 24.54 0.84
N ALA A 87 0.42 24.90 -0.32
CA ALA A 87 1.16 25.58 -1.37
C ALA A 87 0.77 27.06 -1.48
N GLU A 88 1.78 27.90 -1.69
CA GLU A 88 1.62 29.31 -2.05
C GLU A 88 1.70 29.48 -3.57
N VAL A 89 0.66 30.07 -4.15
CA VAL A 89 0.51 30.24 -5.60
C VAL A 89 0.31 31.72 -5.94
N LEU A 90 1.22 32.30 -6.70
CA LEU A 90 1.15 33.68 -7.19
C LEU A 90 1.07 33.67 -8.71
N ASN A 91 0.05 34.32 -9.29
CA ASN A 91 -0.15 34.41 -10.74
C ASN A 91 -0.12 33.04 -11.45
N GLY A 92 -0.65 32.00 -10.81
CA GLY A 92 -0.67 30.62 -11.34
C GLY A 92 0.66 29.87 -11.22
N VAL A 93 1.66 30.43 -10.55
CA VAL A 93 2.96 29.82 -10.30
C VAL A 93 3.07 29.39 -8.84
N TRP A 94 3.49 28.14 -8.59
CA TRP A 94 3.76 27.65 -7.25
C TRP A 94 5.10 28.19 -6.75
N ILE A 95 5.07 29.13 -5.81
CA ILE A 95 6.25 29.87 -5.34
C ILE A 95 6.82 29.36 -4.01
N GLY A 96 5.99 28.74 -3.17
CA GLY A 96 6.41 28.24 -1.86
C GLY A 96 5.53 27.09 -1.37
N GLN A 97 6.02 26.29 -0.43
CA GLN A 97 5.24 25.24 0.24
C GLN A 97 5.65 25.10 1.71
N GLU A 98 4.70 24.71 2.55
CA GLU A 98 4.93 24.35 3.95
C GLU A 98 4.08 23.12 4.32
N PRO A 99 4.48 22.31 5.31
CA PRO A 99 3.60 21.29 5.88
C PRO A 99 2.40 21.94 6.57
N SER A 100 1.24 21.30 6.49
CA SER A 100 0.05 21.78 7.21
C SER A 100 0.12 21.46 8.70
N TRP A 101 0.13 22.50 9.54
CA TRP A 101 -0.01 22.39 11.01
C TRP A 101 -1.41 21.96 11.43
N ASP A 102 -2.42 22.36 10.68
CA ASP A 102 -3.82 22.03 10.95
C ASP A 102 -4.15 20.57 10.63
N SER A 103 -3.36 19.91 9.77
CA SER A 103 -3.63 18.53 9.39
C SER A 103 -3.44 17.59 10.58
N PRO A 104 -4.47 16.79 10.95
CA PRO A 104 -4.35 15.81 12.03
C PRO A 104 -3.38 14.68 11.70
N ILE A 105 -3.01 14.52 10.42
CA ILE A 105 -2.07 13.50 9.95
C ILE A 105 -0.63 13.97 10.17
N ASN A 106 -0.19 15.05 9.50
CA ASN A 106 1.22 15.42 9.50
C ASN A 106 1.62 16.50 10.51
N ARG A 107 0.69 17.25 11.11
CA ARG A 107 0.94 18.13 12.27
C ARG A 107 2.17 19.04 12.09
N GLY A 108 2.29 19.68 10.93
CA GLY A 108 3.42 20.56 10.62
C GLY A 108 4.73 19.84 10.26
N SER A 109 4.68 18.54 9.98
CA SER A 109 5.85 17.75 9.56
C SER A 109 5.82 17.40 8.07
N HIS A 110 7.00 17.36 7.47
CA HIS A 110 7.29 16.69 6.20
C HIS A 110 8.53 15.81 6.35
N CYS A 111 8.57 14.70 5.62
CA CYS A 111 9.83 14.00 5.37
C CYS A 111 10.59 14.69 4.22
N ALA A 112 11.84 14.28 3.96
CA ALA A 112 12.65 14.83 2.87
C ALA A 112 11.90 14.85 1.52
N LYS A 113 11.23 13.74 1.18
CA LYS A 113 10.42 13.64 -0.04
C LYS A 113 9.27 14.66 -0.08
N GLY A 114 8.53 14.75 1.03
CA GLY A 114 7.40 15.67 1.18
C GLY A 114 7.81 17.14 1.09
N ALA A 115 8.97 17.49 1.65
CA ALA A 115 9.52 18.84 1.60
C ALA A 115 9.97 19.24 0.18
N SER A 116 10.25 18.27 -0.69
CA SER A 116 10.77 18.50 -2.04
C SER A 116 9.72 18.37 -3.16
N VAL A 117 8.44 18.14 -2.85
CA VAL A 117 7.42 17.79 -3.85
C VAL A 117 7.16 18.86 -4.89
N ARG A 118 7.37 20.15 -4.57
CA ARG A 118 7.29 21.26 -5.53
C ARG A 118 8.21 21.05 -6.74
N GLU A 119 9.38 20.44 -6.56
CA GLU A 119 10.30 20.14 -7.67
C GLU A 119 9.74 19.09 -8.64
N LEU A 120 8.79 18.25 -8.21
CA LEU A 120 8.15 17.32 -9.14
C LEU A 120 7.39 18.06 -10.24
N VAL A 121 6.86 19.25 -9.93
CA VAL A 121 6.20 20.10 -10.92
C VAL A 121 7.26 20.81 -11.76
N HIS A 122 8.21 21.52 -11.14
CA HIS A 122 9.10 22.45 -11.86
C HIS A 122 10.41 21.85 -12.38
N SER A 123 10.67 20.57 -12.16
CA SER A 123 11.93 19.93 -12.55
C SER A 123 12.23 20.12 -14.05
N GLU A 124 13.48 20.45 -14.34
CA GLU A 124 13.99 20.60 -15.71
C GLU A 124 13.92 19.29 -16.53
N ARG A 125 13.83 18.16 -15.83
CA ARG A 125 13.81 16.80 -16.37
C ARG A 125 12.40 16.29 -16.72
N ARG A 126 11.37 17.11 -16.53
CA ARG A 126 9.98 16.79 -16.90
C ARG A 126 9.84 16.42 -18.37
N LEU A 127 8.95 15.46 -18.64
CA LEU A 127 8.44 15.23 -19.99
C LEU A 127 7.59 16.44 -20.41
N ARG A 128 7.84 16.96 -21.61
CA ARG A 128 7.25 18.23 -22.07
C ARG A 128 6.20 18.08 -23.16
N TYR A 129 6.35 17.07 -24.01
CA TYR A 129 5.51 16.83 -25.19
C TYR A 129 5.49 15.33 -25.52
N PRO A 130 4.45 14.84 -26.22
CA PRO A 130 4.43 13.46 -26.71
C PRO A 130 5.63 13.16 -27.60
N MET A 131 6.18 11.96 -27.47
CA MET A 131 7.30 11.48 -28.27
C MET A 131 7.05 10.05 -28.72
N LYS A 132 7.65 9.67 -29.85
CA LYS A 132 7.76 8.28 -30.28
C LYS A 132 9.19 7.93 -30.64
N LEU A 133 9.53 6.66 -30.53
CA LEU A 133 10.81 6.15 -31.00
C LEU A 133 10.71 5.90 -32.52
N VAL A 134 11.64 6.47 -33.28
CA VAL A 134 11.77 6.27 -34.73
C VAL A 134 13.21 5.89 -35.03
N ASN A 135 13.45 4.70 -35.58
CA ASN A 135 14.79 4.18 -35.85
C ASN A 135 15.75 4.27 -34.63
N GLY A 136 15.22 4.10 -33.42
CA GLY A 136 15.97 4.17 -32.17
C GLY A 136 16.20 5.59 -31.63
N GLN A 137 15.58 6.62 -32.21
CA GLN A 137 15.70 8.01 -31.77
C GLN A 137 14.35 8.58 -31.32
N TRP A 138 14.33 9.28 -30.18
CA TRP A 138 13.13 9.92 -29.66
C TRP A 138 12.76 11.15 -30.49
N THR A 139 11.55 11.12 -31.06
CA THR A 139 11.03 12.16 -31.95
C THR A 139 9.73 12.72 -31.38
N ARG A 140 9.63 14.05 -31.26
CA ARG A 140 8.39 14.73 -30.84
C ARG A 140 7.27 14.48 -31.84
N VAL A 141 6.06 14.27 -31.32
CA VAL A 141 4.80 14.22 -32.08
C VAL A 141 3.74 15.05 -31.38
N SER A 142 2.65 15.38 -32.07
CA SER A 142 1.49 16.02 -31.42
C SER A 142 0.68 14.99 -30.62
N TRP A 143 -0.17 15.47 -29.71
CA TRP A 143 -1.14 14.62 -29.02
C TRP A 143 -2.11 13.92 -29.98
N ASP A 144 -2.58 14.61 -31.01
CA ASP A 144 -3.49 14.03 -32.00
C ASP A 144 -2.82 12.90 -32.78
N THR A 145 -1.57 13.09 -33.21
CA THR A 145 -0.80 12.03 -33.86
C THR A 145 -0.60 10.85 -32.91
N ALA A 146 -0.17 11.10 -31.66
CA ALA A 146 0.06 10.04 -30.69
C ALA A 146 -1.22 9.24 -30.41
N ILE A 147 -2.34 9.91 -30.11
CA ILE A 147 -3.63 9.28 -29.81
C ILE A 147 -4.13 8.47 -31.00
N ASN A 148 -4.01 8.99 -32.23
CA ASN A 148 -4.45 8.28 -33.41
C ASN A 148 -3.59 7.04 -33.69
N GLU A 149 -2.27 7.19 -33.77
CA GLU A 149 -1.36 6.08 -34.07
C GLU A 149 -1.43 4.97 -33.00
N ILE A 150 -1.52 5.35 -31.72
CA ILE A 150 -1.70 4.39 -30.62
C ILE A 150 -3.06 3.69 -30.74
N GLY A 151 -4.14 4.44 -30.90
CA GLY A 151 -5.49 3.88 -30.99
C GLY A 151 -5.67 2.93 -32.18
N ASP A 152 -5.12 3.28 -33.34
CA ASP A 152 -5.15 2.43 -34.54
C ASP A 152 -4.38 1.13 -34.30
N LYS A 153 -3.20 1.21 -33.67
CA LYS A 153 -2.41 0.03 -33.34
C LYS A 153 -3.09 -0.87 -32.31
N LEU A 154 -3.75 -0.29 -31.30
CA LEU A 154 -4.53 -1.04 -30.31
C LEU A 154 -5.72 -1.75 -30.95
N GLN A 155 -6.46 -1.08 -31.84
CA GLN A 155 -7.56 -1.70 -32.59
C GLN A 155 -7.07 -2.84 -33.47
N ALA A 156 -5.97 -2.65 -34.20
CA ALA A 156 -5.38 -3.71 -35.02
C ALA A 156 -4.97 -4.95 -34.18
N VAL A 157 -4.37 -4.73 -33.00
CA VAL A 157 -4.04 -5.83 -32.07
C VAL A 157 -5.31 -6.53 -31.59
N ARG A 158 -6.36 -5.77 -31.25
CA ARG A 158 -7.65 -6.32 -30.81
C ARG A 158 -8.30 -7.20 -31.87
N GLU A 159 -8.35 -6.73 -33.11
CA GLU A 159 -8.96 -7.46 -34.24
C GLU A 159 -8.23 -8.77 -34.51
N LYS A 160 -6.89 -8.74 -34.53
CA LYS A 160 -6.05 -9.90 -34.83
C LYS A 160 -5.95 -10.89 -33.67
N SER A 161 -5.74 -10.39 -32.45
CA SER A 161 -5.28 -11.18 -31.30
C SER A 161 -6.25 -11.16 -30.11
N GLY A 162 -7.37 -10.43 -30.20
CA GLY A 162 -8.36 -10.30 -29.12
C GLY A 162 -8.03 -9.18 -28.11
N PRO A 163 -9.03 -8.74 -27.31
CA PRO A 163 -8.88 -7.62 -26.39
C PRO A 163 -7.86 -7.86 -25.27
N ASP A 164 -7.73 -9.10 -24.77
CA ASP A 164 -6.77 -9.46 -23.71
C ASP A 164 -5.30 -9.44 -24.17
N SER A 165 -5.05 -9.31 -25.47
CA SER A 165 -3.69 -9.11 -26.00
C SER A 165 -3.16 -7.69 -25.78
N VAL A 166 -3.98 -6.80 -25.22
CA VAL A 166 -3.60 -5.47 -24.73
C VAL A 166 -3.63 -5.48 -23.20
N TYR A 167 -2.50 -5.11 -22.59
CA TYR A 167 -2.39 -4.97 -21.14
C TYR A 167 -2.49 -3.49 -20.75
N TRP A 168 -3.40 -3.16 -19.83
CA TRP A 168 -3.62 -1.80 -19.34
C TRP A 168 -3.08 -1.67 -17.92
N LEU A 169 -1.85 -1.19 -17.77
CA LEU A 169 -1.19 -1.01 -16.48
C LEU A 169 -1.41 0.42 -15.97
N GLY A 170 -2.33 0.57 -15.02
CA GLY A 170 -2.61 1.87 -14.39
C GLY A 170 -1.74 2.11 -13.15
N SER A 171 -2.13 3.07 -12.31
CA SER A 171 -1.29 3.48 -11.17
C SER A 171 -2.02 3.86 -9.89
N ALA A 172 -1.39 3.48 -8.77
CA ALA A 172 -1.64 3.95 -7.42
C ALA A 172 -1.19 5.40 -7.16
N LYS A 173 -0.66 6.10 -8.17
CA LYS A 173 -0.36 7.53 -8.15
C LYS A 173 -1.50 8.37 -8.70
N MET A 174 -2.46 7.79 -9.43
CA MET A 174 -3.61 8.54 -9.91
C MET A 174 -4.49 8.97 -8.73
N THR A 175 -5.31 10.00 -8.94
CA THR A 175 -6.50 10.20 -8.09
C THR A 175 -7.39 8.96 -8.14
N ASN A 176 -8.30 8.81 -7.17
CA ASN A 176 -9.29 7.73 -7.23
C ASN A 176 -10.14 7.82 -8.48
N GLU A 177 -10.48 9.03 -8.91
CA GLU A 177 -11.25 9.28 -10.12
C GLU A 177 -10.50 8.76 -11.35
N GLY A 178 -9.17 9.01 -11.43
CA GLY A 178 -8.33 8.49 -12.50
C GLY A 178 -8.20 6.97 -12.47
N ALA A 179 -7.89 6.39 -11.32
CA ALA A 179 -7.78 4.94 -11.17
C ALA A 179 -9.11 4.22 -11.48
N TYR A 180 -10.24 4.80 -11.06
CA TYR A 180 -11.58 4.29 -11.36
C TYR A 180 -11.89 4.35 -12.86
N LEU A 181 -11.65 5.49 -13.51
CA LEU A 181 -11.87 5.63 -14.95
C LEU A 181 -10.93 4.74 -15.77
N PHE A 182 -9.70 4.51 -15.30
CA PHE A 182 -8.78 3.58 -15.94
C PHE A 182 -9.27 2.12 -15.83
N ARG A 183 -9.81 1.72 -14.66
CA ARG A 183 -10.46 0.40 -14.51
C ARG A 183 -11.71 0.25 -15.38
N LYS A 184 -12.52 1.31 -15.46
CA LYS A 184 -13.71 1.39 -16.32
C LYS A 184 -13.31 1.33 -17.81
N LEU A 185 -12.22 1.99 -18.21
CA LEU A 185 -11.65 1.88 -19.56
C LEU A 185 -11.33 0.42 -19.91
N GLY A 186 -10.69 -0.33 -19.01
CA GLY A 186 -10.42 -1.75 -19.19
C GLY A 186 -11.69 -2.60 -19.38
N ALA A 187 -12.77 -2.28 -18.64
CA ALA A 187 -14.06 -2.94 -18.80
C ALA A 187 -14.73 -2.65 -20.16
N PHE A 188 -14.71 -1.39 -20.63
CA PHE A 188 -15.24 -1.01 -21.95
C PHE A 188 -14.36 -1.50 -23.10
N TRP A 189 -13.06 -1.66 -22.85
CA TRP A 189 -12.16 -2.39 -23.72
C TRP A 189 -12.49 -3.88 -23.75
N GLY A 190 -12.92 -4.48 -22.64
CA GLY A 190 -13.24 -5.91 -22.59
C GLY A 190 -12.04 -6.77 -22.18
N THR A 191 -11.28 -6.32 -21.18
CA THR A 191 -10.18 -7.09 -20.58
C THR A 191 -10.16 -6.96 -19.06
N ASN A 192 -9.64 -8.00 -18.40
CA ASN A 192 -9.25 -7.97 -16.99
C ASN A 192 -7.73 -7.90 -16.82
N ASN A 193 -6.95 -7.76 -17.90
CA ASN A 193 -5.51 -7.49 -17.86
C ASN A 193 -5.26 -6.01 -17.49
N THR A 194 -5.77 -5.63 -16.32
CA THR A 194 -5.66 -4.33 -15.69
C THR A 194 -5.15 -4.51 -14.27
N ASP A 195 -4.06 -3.85 -13.90
CA ASP A 195 -3.45 -4.02 -12.58
C ASP A 195 -2.76 -2.71 -12.15
N HIS A 196 -2.31 -2.66 -10.90
CA HIS A 196 -1.53 -1.57 -10.33
C HIS A 196 -0.55 -2.05 -9.27
N GLN A 197 0.17 -1.13 -8.64
CA GLN A 197 1.24 -1.39 -7.69
C GLN A 197 0.82 -2.21 -6.46
N ALA A 198 -0.47 -2.40 -6.17
CA ALA A 198 -0.85 -3.35 -5.12
C ALA A 198 -0.30 -4.75 -5.39
N ARG A 199 -0.20 -5.18 -6.65
CA ARG A 199 0.38 -6.48 -7.03
C ARG A 199 1.80 -6.69 -6.56
N ILE A 200 2.58 -5.62 -6.49
CA ILE A 200 3.97 -5.61 -6.01
C ILE A 200 4.07 -4.98 -4.62
N CYS A 201 2.97 -4.76 -3.92
CA CYS A 201 2.96 -4.14 -2.60
C CYS A 201 2.08 -4.90 -1.59
N HIS A 202 0.76 -4.84 -1.71
CA HIS A 202 -0.19 -5.32 -0.70
C HIS A 202 -1.28 -6.28 -1.21
N SER A 203 -1.21 -6.82 -2.43
CA SER A 203 -2.20 -7.80 -2.90
C SER A 203 -2.32 -9.00 -1.95
N THR A 204 -1.20 -9.50 -1.40
CA THR A 204 -1.18 -10.56 -0.39
C THR A 204 -1.83 -10.14 0.93
N THR A 205 -1.73 -8.86 1.31
CA THR A 205 -2.50 -8.31 2.43
C THR A 205 -3.99 -8.32 2.12
N VAL A 206 -4.39 -7.81 0.96
CA VAL A 206 -5.81 -7.73 0.58
C VAL A 206 -6.43 -9.12 0.64
N THR A 207 -5.79 -10.10 0.01
CA THR A 207 -6.25 -11.50 0.02
C THR A 207 -6.19 -12.12 1.41
N GLY A 208 -5.04 -12.04 2.11
CA GLY A 208 -4.84 -12.72 3.39
C GLY A 208 -5.70 -12.16 4.52
N VAL A 209 -5.71 -10.84 4.69
CA VAL A 209 -6.47 -10.17 5.75
C VAL A 209 -7.97 -10.25 5.46
N ALA A 210 -8.43 -10.04 4.21
CA ALA A 210 -9.85 -10.19 3.90
C ALA A 210 -10.37 -11.61 4.12
N ASN A 211 -9.55 -12.64 3.85
CA ASN A 211 -9.92 -14.02 4.12
C ASN A 211 -9.90 -14.38 5.61
N THR A 212 -9.21 -13.61 6.44
CA THR A 212 -9.17 -13.81 7.90
C THR A 212 -10.23 -12.96 8.61
N TRP A 213 -10.36 -11.68 8.27
CA TRP A 213 -11.17 -10.69 9.02
C TRP A 213 -12.35 -10.11 8.24
N GLY A 214 -12.44 -10.33 6.92
CA GLY A 214 -13.52 -9.83 6.06
C GLY A 214 -13.10 -8.68 5.14
N TYR A 215 -12.30 -7.74 5.62
CA TYR A 215 -11.70 -6.64 4.82
C TYR A 215 -10.17 -6.72 4.79
N GLY A 216 -9.60 -6.36 3.63
CA GLY A 216 -8.17 -6.41 3.36
C GLY A 216 -7.38 -5.16 3.78
N ALA A 217 -7.94 -4.27 4.60
CA ALA A 217 -7.43 -2.94 4.90
C ALA A 217 -6.77 -2.82 6.29
N MET A 218 -6.00 -1.75 6.50
CA MET A 218 -5.52 -1.35 7.84
C MET A 218 -6.73 -1.13 8.77
N THR A 219 -6.71 -1.68 9.97
CA THR A 219 -7.89 -1.63 10.85
C THR A 219 -8.03 -0.37 11.68
N ASN A 220 -6.92 0.33 11.92
CA ASN A 220 -6.86 1.51 12.77
C ASN A 220 -6.23 2.68 11.98
N SER A 221 -5.73 3.69 12.67
CA SER A 221 -5.03 4.85 12.08
C SER A 221 -3.62 5.02 12.64
N TYR A 222 -2.79 5.79 11.95
CA TYR A 222 -1.48 6.17 12.48
C TYR A 222 -1.58 6.87 13.83
N ASN A 223 -2.58 7.76 13.97
CA ASN A 223 -2.83 8.51 15.19
C ASN A 223 -3.18 7.58 16.36
N ASP A 224 -4.02 6.57 16.11
CA ASP A 224 -4.50 5.64 17.13
C ASP A 224 -3.38 4.76 17.72
N ILE A 225 -2.27 4.54 16.99
CA ILE A 225 -1.13 3.78 17.50
C ILE A 225 -0.55 4.40 18.78
N ARG A 226 -0.76 5.70 18.99
CA ARG A 226 -0.35 6.40 20.23
C ARG A 226 -0.99 5.84 21.49
N ASN A 227 -2.10 5.10 21.35
CA ASN A 227 -2.79 4.45 22.46
C ASN A 227 -2.21 3.05 22.79
N ALA A 228 -1.30 2.52 21.97
CA ALA A 228 -0.73 1.19 22.16
C ALA A 228 0.25 1.15 23.34
N LYS A 229 0.19 0.08 24.14
CA LYS A 229 1.21 -0.25 25.15
C LYS A 229 2.29 -1.19 24.62
N THR A 230 2.00 -1.94 23.57
CA THR A 230 2.99 -2.75 22.85
C THR A 230 2.84 -2.56 21.35
N GLN A 231 3.91 -2.12 20.71
CA GLN A 231 4.01 -1.89 19.28
C GLN A 231 5.03 -2.88 18.71
N VAL A 232 4.58 -3.84 17.90
CA VAL A 232 5.47 -4.81 17.24
C VAL A 232 5.51 -4.51 15.74
N ILE A 233 6.70 -4.19 15.24
CA ILE A 233 6.96 -4.05 13.80
C ILE A 233 7.63 -5.33 13.30
N LEU A 234 6.95 -6.06 12.41
CA LEU A 234 7.49 -7.22 11.71
C LEU A 234 7.26 -7.04 10.21
N GLY A 235 8.35 -6.83 9.46
CA GLY A 235 8.29 -6.61 8.02
C GLY A 235 7.85 -5.19 7.60
N GLY A 236 8.11 -4.19 8.46
CA GLY A 236 7.96 -2.76 8.16
C GLY A 236 9.21 -1.98 8.61
N ASN A 237 9.44 -0.81 8.00
CA ASN A 237 10.53 0.11 8.41
C ASN A 237 10.06 1.58 8.31
N PRO A 238 9.18 2.03 9.22
CA PRO A 238 8.54 3.34 9.15
C PRO A 238 9.49 4.53 9.10
N ALA A 239 10.66 4.47 9.75
CA ALA A 239 11.63 5.56 9.69
C ALA A 239 12.11 5.89 8.26
N GLU A 240 12.02 4.93 7.34
CA GLU A 240 12.44 5.09 5.95
C GLU A 240 11.24 5.11 5.00
N ALA A 241 10.29 4.19 5.18
CA ALA A 241 9.16 4.01 4.29
C ALA A 241 7.98 4.96 4.60
N HIS A 242 7.81 5.37 5.86
CA HIS A 242 6.68 6.18 6.35
C HIS A 242 7.13 7.21 7.39
N PRO A 243 8.09 8.10 7.11
CA PRO A 243 8.81 8.80 8.19
C PRO A 243 7.91 9.69 9.04
N VAL A 244 6.87 10.28 8.44
CA VAL A 244 5.89 11.10 9.18
C VAL A 244 5.05 10.25 10.13
N SER A 245 4.82 8.96 9.86
CA SER A 245 4.12 8.09 10.81
C SER A 245 4.97 7.74 12.03
N LEU A 246 6.30 7.85 11.93
CA LEU A 246 7.21 7.58 13.04
C LEU A 246 6.93 8.50 14.23
N GLN A 247 6.48 9.73 13.98
CA GLN A 247 6.10 10.65 15.07
C GLN A 247 5.04 10.03 15.99
N HIS A 248 4.06 9.30 15.44
CA HIS A 248 3.00 8.69 16.23
C HIS A 248 3.47 7.46 16.99
N LEU A 249 4.40 6.69 16.40
CA LEU A 249 5.02 5.55 17.07
C LEU A 249 5.86 6.00 18.28
N LEU A 250 6.69 7.03 18.08
CA LEU A 250 7.54 7.60 19.12
C LEU A 250 6.73 8.31 20.19
N GLU A 251 5.71 9.09 19.82
CA GLU A 251 4.82 9.73 20.78
C GLU A 251 4.07 8.67 21.62
N GLY A 252 3.59 7.59 20.99
CA GLY A 252 3.01 6.45 21.72
C GLY A 252 4.01 5.78 22.68
N LYS A 253 5.25 5.58 22.23
CA LYS A 253 6.34 5.04 23.05
C LYS A 253 6.58 5.91 24.29
N GLU A 254 6.70 7.22 24.12
CA GLU A 254 7.00 8.13 25.24
C GLU A 254 5.79 8.34 26.17
N LEU A 255 4.60 8.57 25.61
CA LEU A 255 3.41 8.89 26.40
C LEU A 255 2.84 7.66 27.13
N GLN A 256 2.82 6.50 26.48
CA GLN A 256 2.29 5.26 27.06
C GLN A 256 3.37 4.40 27.71
N LYS A 257 4.64 4.81 27.64
CA LYS A 257 5.80 3.96 27.97
C LYS A 257 5.74 2.63 27.20
N ALA A 258 5.33 2.70 25.93
CA ALA A 258 5.03 1.51 25.16
C ALA A 258 6.29 0.70 24.84
N ASN A 259 6.17 -0.62 24.86
CA ASN A 259 7.18 -1.50 24.25
C ASN A 259 7.23 -1.22 22.76
N PHE A 260 8.41 -0.89 22.23
CA PHE A 260 8.61 -0.64 20.82
C PHE A 260 9.55 -1.69 20.23
N ILE A 261 8.97 -2.75 19.67
CA ILE A 261 9.70 -3.96 19.27
C ILE A 261 9.85 -3.97 17.75
N VAL A 262 11.07 -4.16 17.26
CA VAL A 262 11.35 -4.28 15.83
C VAL A 262 11.95 -5.65 15.54
N ILE A 263 11.26 -6.43 14.72
CA ILE A 263 11.69 -7.73 14.22
C ILE A 263 12.05 -7.57 12.74
N ASP A 264 13.35 -7.53 12.44
CA ASP A 264 13.85 -7.26 11.09
C ASP A 264 15.21 -7.95 10.89
N PRO A 265 15.52 -8.50 9.69
CA PRO A 265 16.85 -9.04 9.41
C PRO A 265 17.99 -8.02 9.56
N ARG A 266 17.67 -6.72 9.54
CA ARG A 266 18.63 -5.63 9.70
C ARG A 266 18.35 -4.79 10.94
N LEU A 267 19.42 -4.24 11.51
CA LEU A 267 19.32 -3.12 12.45
C LEU A 267 19.02 -1.84 11.64
N THR A 268 17.75 -1.60 11.35
CA THR A 268 17.26 -0.47 10.56
C THR A 268 17.27 0.85 11.34
N ARG A 269 17.02 1.98 10.65
CA ARG A 269 16.75 3.26 11.30
C ARG A 269 15.54 3.21 12.24
N THR A 270 14.55 2.36 11.96
CA THR A 270 13.45 2.11 12.91
C THR A 270 13.93 1.33 14.12
N ALA A 271 14.71 0.26 13.92
CA ALA A 271 15.24 -0.56 15.01
C ALA A 271 16.13 0.23 15.97
N ALA A 272 16.82 1.27 15.49
CA ALA A 272 17.61 2.18 16.33
C ALA A 272 16.77 2.93 17.39
N HIS A 273 15.45 3.03 17.21
CA HIS A 273 14.53 3.61 18.20
C HIS A 273 13.82 2.57 19.06
N ALA A 274 13.99 1.27 18.77
CA ALA A 274 13.29 0.19 19.44
C ALA A 274 13.74 0.03 20.90
N THR A 275 12.83 -0.41 21.76
CA THR A 275 13.17 -0.92 23.10
C THR A 275 13.74 -2.34 23.02
N GLU A 276 13.35 -3.11 22.01
CA GLU A 276 13.88 -4.45 21.73
C GLU A 276 14.04 -4.63 20.21
N TYR A 277 15.22 -5.04 19.76
CA TYR A 277 15.48 -5.45 18.39
C TYR A 277 15.68 -6.97 18.32
N VAL A 278 14.92 -7.63 17.45
CA VAL A 278 15.02 -9.07 17.21
C VAL A 278 15.47 -9.30 15.77
N ARG A 279 16.66 -9.86 15.60
CA ARG A 279 17.17 -10.22 14.27
C ARG A 279 16.61 -11.56 13.85
N MET A 280 16.04 -11.61 12.64
CA MET A 280 15.52 -12.85 12.06
C MET A 280 16.19 -13.18 10.72
N ARG A 281 16.19 -14.46 10.33
CA ARG A 281 16.52 -14.86 8.95
C ARG A 281 15.42 -14.37 7.99
N PRO A 282 15.76 -13.74 6.84
CA PRO A 282 14.75 -13.41 5.83
C PRO A 282 13.97 -14.66 5.36
N GLY A 283 12.66 -14.53 5.25
CA GLY A 283 11.79 -15.62 4.78
C GLY A 283 11.20 -16.52 5.87
N THR A 284 11.36 -16.19 7.16
CA THR A 284 10.91 -17.05 8.26
C THR A 284 9.87 -16.41 9.18
N ASP A 285 9.02 -15.53 8.66
CA ASP A 285 8.06 -14.75 9.44
C ASP A 285 7.01 -15.63 10.15
N ILE A 286 6.49 -16.65 9.46
CA ILE A 286 5.55 -17.64 10.03
C ILE A 286 6.18 -18.36 11.24
N PRO A 287 7.39 -18.94 11.15
CA PRO A 287 8.10 -19.50 12.30
C PRO A 287 8.23 -18.53 13.49
N VAL A 288 8.54 -17.24 13.24
CA VAL A 288 8.62 -16.24 14.33
C VAL A 288 7.27 -16.06 15.02
N LEU A 289 6.21 -15.88 14.24
CA LEU A 289 4.85 -15.68 14.75
C LEU A 289 4.33 -16.93 15.48
N TYR A 290 4.62 -18.12 14.95
CA TYR A 290 4.27 -19.38 15.60
C TYR A 290 5.07 -19.63 16.87
N GLY A 291 6.35 -19.26 16.93
CA GLY A 291 7.11 -19.28 18.18
C GLY A 291 6.52 -18.34 19.24
N MET A 292 6.09 -17.13 18.86
CA MET A 292 5.37 -16.25 19.77
C MET A 292 4.07 -16.88 20.27
N MET A 293 3.25 -17.40 19.36
CA MET A 293 1.98 -18.06 19.69
C MET A 293 2.18 -19.31 20.54
N TRP A 294 3.25 -20.07 20.32
CA TRP A 294 3.61 -21.23 21.13
C TRP A 294 3.80 -20.82 22.59
N HIS A 295 4.62 -19.78 22.83
CA HIS A 295 4.80 -19.26 24.19
C HIS A 295 3.50 -18.74 24.81
N ILE A 296 2.64 -18.06 24.03
CA ILE A 296 1.33 -17.58 24.50
C ILE A 296 0.48 -18.76 24.98
N LEU A 297 0.37 -19.82 24.19
CA LEU A 297 -0.43 -21.00 24.52
C LEU A 297 0.13 -21.78 25.71
N GLN A 298 1.45 -21.98 25.77
CA GLN A 298 2.08 -22.70 26.89
C GLN A 298 1.93 -21.99 28.23
N ASN A 299 1.70 -20.66 28.21
CA ASN A 299 1.53 -19.86 29.42
C ASN A 299 0.06 -19.43 29.68
N GLY A 300 -0.88 -19.82 28.80
CA GLY A 300 -2.30 -19.47 28.94
C GLY A 300 -2.60 -17.98 28.76
N TRP A 301 -1.83 -17.27 27.94
CA TRP A 301 -1.98 -15.82 27.71
C TRP A 301 -2.97 -15.45 26.59
N GLU A 302 -3.60 -16.43 25.96
CA GLU A 302 -4.63 -16.21 24.94
C GLU A 302 -5.92 -15.61 25.52
N ASP A 303 -6.64 -14.83 24.71
CA ASP A 303 -7.94 -14.25 25.07
C ASP A 303 -9.06 -15.26 24.76
N LYS A 304 -9.30 -16.17 25.72
CA LYS A 304 -10.25 -17.28 25.56
C LYS A 304 -11.67 -16.82 25.23
N GLU A 305 -12.13 -15.72 25.82
CA GLU A 305 -13.48 -15.21 25.58
C GLU A 305 -13.60 -14.59 24.18
N PHE A 306 -12.62 -13.78 23.77
CA PHE A 306 -12.60 -13.24 22.41
C PHE A 306 -12.59 -14.36 21.36
N ILE A 307 -11.78 -15.42 21.59
CA ILE A 307 -11.71 -16.57 20.70
C ILE A 307 -13.08 -17.27 20.60
N ARG A 308 -13.71 -17.58 21.74
CA ARG A 308 -15.03 -18.24 21.79
C ARG A 308 -16.08 -17.45 21.00
N GLN A 309 -16.17 -16.15 21.28
CA GLN A 309 -17.20 -15.28 20.73
C GLN A 309 -17.01 -14.98 19.24
N ARG A 310 -15.76 -14.75 18.80
CA ARG A 310 -15.49 -14.04 17.54
C ARG A 310 -14.55 -14.77 16.56
N VAL A 311 -14.07 -15.97 16.89
CA VAL A 311 -13.06 -16.67 16.09
C VAL A 311 -13.50 -18.08 15.71
N TYR A 312 -13.23 -18.46 14.47
CA TYR A 312 -13.39 -19.81 13.93
C TYR A 312 -12.03 -20.44 13.58
N GLY A 313 -11.84 -21.74 13.86
CA GLY A 313 -10.65 -22.50 13.46
C GLY A 313 -9.45 -22.43 14.42
N PHE A 314 -9.67 -22.11 15.70
CA PHE A 314 -8.60 -22.00 16.69
C PHE A 314 -7.88 -23.34 16.96
N ASP A 315 -8.63 -24.46 17.01
CA ASP A 315 -8.05 -25.78 17.28
C ASP A 315 -7.09 -26.23 16.16
N ASP A 316 -7.39 -25.88 14.91
CA ASP A 316 -6.50 -26.16 13.78
C ASP A 316 -5.18 -25.37 13.89
N ILE A 317 -5.25 -24.13 14.37
CA ILE A 317 -4.05 -23.32 14.63
C ILE A 317 -3.24 -23.87 15.79
N LYS A 318 -3.87 -24.31 16.88
CA LYS A 318 -3.15 -24.92 18.00
C LYS A 318 -2.28 -26.09 17.55
N LYS A 319 -2.86 -27.01 16.76
CA LYS A 319 -2.13 -28.16 16.20
C LYS A 319 -0.95 -27.76 15.31
N GLU A 320 -1.08 -26.67 14.55
CA GLU A 320 0.04 -26.19 13.74
C GLU A 320 1.13 -25.53 14.60
N VAL A 321 0.73 -24.70 15.57
CA VAL A 321 1.66 -23.99 16.48
C VAL A 321 2.47 -24.95 17.34
N GLU A 322 1.91 -26.10 17.75
CA GLU A 322 2.62 -27.15 18.52
C GLU A 322 3.90 -27.65 17.82
N LYS A 323 4.00 -27.54 16.49
CA LYS A 323 5.18 -27.93 15.71
C LYS A 323 6.33 -26.94 15.80
N TRP A 324 6.14 -25.80 16.49
CA TRP A 324 7.09 -24.69 16.58
C TRP A 324 7.54 -24.41 18.02
N PRO A 325 8.09 -25.41 18.74
CA PRO A 325 8.72 -25.17 20.02
C PRO A 325 10.01 -24.33 19.86
N PRO A 326 10.53 -23.72 20.94
CA PRO A 326 11.62 -22.75 20.88
C PRO A 326 12.86 -23.23 20.12
N GLU A 327 13.24 -24.50 20.26
CA GLU A 327 14.36 -25.11 19.58
C GLU A 327 14.19 -25.18 18.06
N GLU A 328 12.98 -25.48 17.57
CA GLU A 328 12.71 -25.52 16.13
C GLU A 328 12.66 -24.11 15.55
N VAL A 329 12.09 -23.16 16.30
CA VAL A 329 12.06 -21.75 15.91
C VAL A 329 13.48 -21.20 15.82
N GLU A 330 14.32 -21.45 16.81
CA GLU A 330 15.72 -21.02 16.79
C GLU A 330 16.49 -21.67 15.62
N ARG A 331 16.29 -22.97 15.39
CA ARG A 331 16.92 -23.70 14.27
C ARG A 331 16.56 -23.13 12.90
N VAL A 332 15.31 -22.66 12.72
CA VAL A 332 14.81 -22.14 11.44
C VAL A 332 15.08 -20.64 11.28
N THR A 333 14.92 -19.85 12.34
CA THR A 333 14.92 -18.37 12.29
C THR A 333 16.22 -17.73 12.76
N GLY A 334 16.99 -18.42 13.59
CA GLY A 334 18.13 -17.89 14.33
C GLY A 334 17.77 -17.05 15.57
N ILE A 335 16.50 -16.96 15.96
CA ILE A 335 16.07 -16.20 17.14
C ILE A 335 16.15 -17.07 18.39
N PRO A 336 16.87 -16.64 19.45
CA PRO A 336 16.90 -17.37 20.71
C PRO A 336 15.50 -17.47 21.34
N GLY A 337 15.14 -18.68 21.80
CA GLY A 337 13.82 -18.94 22.41
C GLY A 337 13.46 -17.99 23.56
N GLU A 338 14.42 -17.68 24.45
CA GLU A 338 14.20 -16.76 25.57
C GLU A 338 13.92 -15.32 25.14
N GLN A 339 14.53 -14.85 24.04
CA GLN A 339 14.21 -13.53 23.49
C GLN A 339 12.78 -13.50 22.96
N LEU A 340 12.39 -14.53 22.20
CA LEU A 340 11.06 -14.62 21.62
C LEU A 340 9.97 -14.76 22.68
N LYS A 341 10.23 -15.50 23.76
CA LYS A 341 9.36 -15.60 24.93
C LYS A 341 9.07 -14.25 25.58
N ARG A 342 10.10 -13.41 25.77
CA ARG A 342 9.91 -12.05 26.30
C ARG A 342 9.01 -11.20 25.40
N VAL A 343 9.26 -11.23 24.09
CA VAL A 343 8.43 -10.52 23.10
C VAL A 343 6.99 -11.02 23.10
N ALA A 344 6.79 -12.34 23.12
CA ALA A 344 5.46 -12.95 23.19
C ALA A 344 4.69 -12.54 24.45
N LYS A 345 5.38 -12.50 25.60
CA LYS A 345 4.80 -12.03 26.86
C LYS A 345 4.33 -10.59 26.77
N MET A 346 5.21 -9.67 26.37
CA MET A 346 4.87 -8.25 26.22
C MET A 346 3.66 -8.07 25.29
N PHE A 347 3.68 -8.72 24.13
CA PHE A 347 2.59 -8.64 23.15
C PHE A 347 1.25 -9.15 23.69
N ALA A 348 1.26 -10.25 24.45
CA ALA A 348 0.03 -10.86 24.94
C ALA A 348 -0.50 -10.24 26.25
N THR A 349 0.36 -9.72 27.13
CA THR A 349 -0.06 -9.25 28.46
C THR A 349 -0.07 -7.73 28.61
N GLU A 350 0.71 -6.99 27.83
CA GLU A 350 0.80 -5.52 27.92
C GLU A 350 -0.05 -4.86 26.83
N LYS A 351 -1.37 -4.88 27.06
CA LYS A 351 -2.41 -4.45 26.11
C LYS A 351 -2.85 -2.98 26.33
N PRO A 352 -3.38 -2.30 25.30
CA PRO A 352 -3.57 -2.78 23.91
C PRO A 352 -2.25 -2.94 23.16
N ALA A 353 -2.17 -3.97 22.31
CA ALA A 353 -1.01 -4.26 21.49
C ALA A 353 -1.35 -4.29 20.00
N THR A 354 -0.41 -3.90 19.14
CA THR A 354 -0.59 -3.85 17.69
C THR A 354 0.57 -4.52 16.94
N LEU A 355 0.25 -5.08 15.76
CA LEU A 355 1.24 -5.50 14.77
C LEU A 355 1.23 -4.52 13.58
N ILE A 356 2.43 -4.11 13.18
CA ILE A 356 2.68 -3.19 12.08
C ILE A 356 3.53 -3.91 11.04
N TRP A 357 3.09 -3.88 9.78
CA TRP A 357 3.84 -4.48 8.67
C TRP A 357 3.63 -3.75 7.36
N ALA A 358 4.50 -4.06 6.40
CA ALA A 358 4.40 -3.67 5.01
C ALA A 358 5.05 -4.76 4.13
N MET A 359 5.96 -4.34 3.25
CA MET A 359 6.57 -5.20 2.24
C MET A 359 7.51 -6.28 2.76
N GLY A 360 8.03 -6.15 3.97
CA GLY A 360 8.88 -7.18 4.55
C GLY A 360 8.14 -8.51 4.70
N GLN A 361 6.82 -8.50 4.92
CA GLN A 361 6.00 -9.71 4.96
C GLN A 361 5.37 -10.07 3.61
N THR A 362 4.90 -9.07 2.85
CA THR A 362 4.03 -9.32 1.69
C THR A 362 4.75 -9.86 0.47
N GLN A 363 6.01 -9.49 0.24
CA GLN A 363 6.77 -9.75 -0.99
C GLN A 363 7.58 -11.05 -0.92
N LYS A 364 6.85 -12.16 -0.73
CA LYS A 364 7.36 -13.54 -0.59
C LYS A 364 6.37 -14.51 -1.24
N THR A 365 6.83 -15.69 -1.61
CA THR A 365 5.99 -16.80 -2.10
C THR A 365 4.96 -17.27 -1.08
N VAL A 366 5.20 -16.99 0.20
CA VAL A 366 4.25 -17.20 1.31
C VAL A 366 3.67 -15.89 1.86
N GLY A 367 3.67 -14.81 1.07
CA GLY A 367 3.25 -13.48 1.53
C GLY A 367 1.82 -13.43 2.06
N THR A 368 0.88 -14.14 1.42
CA THR A 368 -0.50 -14.26 1.89
C THR A 368 -0.57 -15.01 3.22
N ALA A 369 0.25 -16.03 3.43
CA ALA A 369 0.30 -16.80 4.68
C ALA A 369 0.95 -16.00 5.82
N ASN A 370 2.00 -15.22 5.54
CA ASN A 370 2.68 -14.35 6.53
C ASN A 370 1.72 -13.36 7.20
N VAL A 371 1.00 -12.58 6.39
CA VAL A 371 0.08 -11.56 6.92
C VAL A 371 -1.08 -12.20 7.69
N ARG A 372 -1.50 -13.41 7.29
CA ARG A 372 -2.50 -14.18 8.02
C ARG A 372 -1.98 -14.62 9.39
N ALA A 373 -0.74 -15.09 9.48
CA ALA A 373 -0.14 -15.44 10.77
C ALA A 373 -0.10 -14.22 11.73
N SER A 374 0.17 -13.01 11.22
CA SER A 374 0.09 -11.78 12.02
C SER A 374 -1.33 -11.48 12.48
N CYS A 375 -2.33 -11.60 11.59
CA CYS A 375 -3.73 -11.46 11.97
C CYS A 375 -4.16 -12.49 13.02
N ILE A 376 -3.71 -13.74 12.91
CA ILE A 376 -4.03 -14.82 13.84
C ILE A 376 -3.44 -14.53 15.23
N ALA A 377 -2.21 -14.00 15.32
CA ALA A 377 -1.63 -13.58 16.59
C ALA A 377 -2.45 -12.47 17.29
N LEU A 378 -3.00 -11.52 16.53
CA LEU A 378 -3.88 -10.47 17.07
C LEU A 378 -5.24 -11.04 17.52
N LEU A 379 -5.80 -12.01 16.78
CA LEU A 379 -7.04 -12.69 17.17
C LEU A 379 -6.86 -13.53 18.43
N MET A 380 -5.75 -14.29 18.52
CA MET A 380 -5.42 -15.12 19.69
C MET A 380 -5.29 -14.30 20.97
N THR A 381 -4.88 -13.04 20.86
CA THR A 381 -4.68 -12.14 22.00
C THR A 381 -5.82 -11.13 22.19
N GLY A 382 -6.89 -11.18 21.40
CA GLY A 382 -8.02 -10.25 21.52
C GLY A 382 -7.66 -8.77 21.26
N ASN A 383 -6.58 -8.54 20.52
CA ASN A 383 -6.03 -7.23 20.17
C ASN A 383 -6.63 -6.71 18.83
N VAL A 384 -7.95 -6.78 18.70
CA VAL A 384 -8.69 -6.33 17.49
C VAL A 384 -9.91 -5.50 17.92
N GLY A 385 -10.25 -4.47 17.14
CA GLY A 385 -11.44 -3.64 17.37
C GLY A 385 -11.34 -2.70 18.56
N LYS A 386 -10.13 -2.27 18.93
CA LYS A 386 -9.86 -1.40 20.09
C LYS A 386 -8.84 -0.33 19.71
N ALA A 387 -8.90 0.81 20.40
CA ALA A 387 -7.89 1.85 20.30
C ALA A 387 -6.50 1.33 20.72
N GLY A 388 -5.45 1.67 19.96
CA GLY A 388 -4.08 1.21 20.20
C GLY A 388 -3.81 -0.25 19.82
N ALA A 389 -4.78 -0.95 19.23
CA ALA A 389 -4.66 -2.35 18.86
C ALA A 389 -4.67 -2.54 17.33
N GLY A 390 -4.96 -3.76 16.87
CA GLY A 390 -5.29 -4.06 15.49
C GLY A 390 -4.08 -4.23 14.55
N ALA A 391 -4.41 -4.43 13.28
CA ALA A 391 -3.46 -4.58 12.20
C ALA A 391 -3.17 -3.21 11.57
N ASN A 392 -2.00 -2.67 11.88
CA ASN A 392 -1.55 -1.38 11.38
C ASN A 392 -0.72 -1.58 10.11
N ILE A 393 -1.41 -1.69 8.98
CA ILE A 393 -0.83 -2.12 7.71
C ILE A 393 -0.43 -0.91 6.87
N PHE A 394 0.86 -0.58 6.92
CA PHE A 394 1.36 0.64 6.29
C PHE A 394 1.50 0.44 4.78
N ARG A 395 0.58 1.04 4.03
CA ARG A 395 0.51 0.95 2.57
C ARG A 395 1.67 1.64 1.88
N GLY A 396 1.95 1.27 0.62
CA GLY A 396 3.04 1.83 -0.19
C GLY A 396 2.77 3.24 -0.71
N HIS A 397 2.36 3.35 -1.98
CA HIS A 397 2.07 4.62 -2.66
C HIS A 397 0.94 5.39 -1.97
N ASP A 398 0.97 6.71 -2.13
CA ASP A 398 -0.01 7.70 -1.63
C ASP A 398 -1.47 7.32 -1.85
N ASN A 399 -1.81 6.68 -2.98
CA ASN A 399 -3.16 6.23 -3.28
C ASN A 399 -3.29 4.72 -3.56
N VAL A 400 -2.37 3.87 -3.07
CA VAL A 400 -2.50 2.41 -3.31
C VAL A 400 -3.73 1.82 -2.63
N GLN A 401 -4.17 2.39 -1.51
CA GLN A 401 -5.43 1.98 -0.88
C GLN A 401 -6.60 2.32 -1.81
N GLY A 402 -6.68 3.55 -2.31
CA GLY A 402 -7.78 4.00 -3.15
C GLY A 402 -7.83 3.33 -4.52
N ALA A 403 -6.69 3.17 -5.19
CA ALA A 403 -6.60 2.41 -6.45
C ALA A 403 -7.02 0.92 -6.27
N THR A 404 -6.74 0.33 -5.10
CA THR A 404 -7.26 -1.01 -4.75
C THR A 404 -8.77 -0.96 -4.50
N ASP A 405 -9.26 0.05 -3.77
CA ASP A 405 -10.67 0.22 -3.47
C ASP A 405 -11.50 0.38 -4.75
N VAL A 406 -11.03 1.13 -5.74
CA VAL A 406 -11.72 1.29 -7.03
C VAL A 406 -11.45 0.14 -8.01
N GLY A 407 -10.82 -0.94 -7.55
CA GLY A 407 -10.72 -2.21 -8.28
C GLY A 407 -9.86 -2.15 -9.53
N LEU A 408 -8.82 -1.31 -9.56
CA LEU A 408 -7.77 -1.35 -10.58
C LEU A 408 -6.89 -2.60 -10.41
N ASP A 409 -7.51 -3.77 -10.49
CA ASP A 409 -6.98 -5.07 -10.12
C ASP A 409 -7.47 -6.12 -11.14
N ILE A 410 -6.75 -7.23 -11.23
CA ILE A 410 -7.03 -8.32 -12.16
C ILE A 410 -8.17 -9.22 -11.67
N VAL A 411 -8.56 -9.16 -10.38
CA VAL A 411 -9.52 -10.08 -9.76
C VAL A 411 -10.85 -9.43 -9.35
N THR A 412 -10.98 -8.12 -9.46
CA THR A 412 -12.18 -7.39 -9.00
C THR A 412 -12.67 -6.33 -9.99
N LEU A 413 -13.93 -5.98 -9.83
CA LEU A 413 -14.53 -4.72 -10.25
C LEU A 413 -14.41 -3.69 -9.10
N PRO A 414 -14.70 -2.40 -9.35
CA PRO A 414 -14.56 -1.38 -8.30
C PRO A 414 -15.32 -1.75 -7.02
N PHE A 415 -14.77 -1.36 -5.87
CA PHE A 415 -15.29 -1.60 -4.52
C PHE A 415 -15.43 -3.09 -4.17
N TYR A 416 -14.41 -3.88 -4.53
CA TYR A 416 -14.27 -5.31 -4.19
C TYR A 416 -15.44 -6.20 -4.64
N TYR A 417 -16.24 -5.75 -5.62
CA TYR A 417 -17.15 -6.64 -6.32
C TYR A 417 -16.30 -7.63 -7.15
N GLY A 418 -16.67 -8.92 -7.13
CA GLY A 418 -15.96 -9.94 -7.91
C GLY A 418 -16.16 -9.80 -9.42
N LEU A 419 -15.71 -10.79 -10.19
CA LEU A 419 -15.88 -10.83 -11.65
C LEU A 419 -17.09 -11.67 -12.11
N ALA A 420 -17.91 -12.18 -11.20
CA ALA A 420 -19.09 -12.97 -11.57
C ALA A 420 -20.19 -12.11 -12.22
N GLU A 421 -21.06 -12.70 -13.02
CA GLU A 421 -22.19 -12.03 -13.70
C GLU A 421 -22.96 -11.04 -12.82
N GLY A 422 -23.28 -11.40 -11.56
CA GLY A 422 -24.02 -10.51 -10.66
C GLY A 422 -23.30 -9.19 -10.36
N ALA A 423 -21.97 -9.22 -10.25
CA ALA A 423 -21.14 -8.05 -10.04
C ALA A 423 -21.04 -7.18 -11.32
N TRP A 424 -20.92 -7.81 -12.49
CA TRP A 424 -20.98 -7.10 -13.76
C TRP A 424 -22.33 -6.46 -14.00
N LYS A 425 -23.43 -7.14 -13.69
CA LYS A 425 -24.79 -6.58 -13.75
C LYS A 425 -24.96 -5.40 -12.79
N HIS A 426 -24.35 -5.45 -11.60
CA HIS A 426 -24.29 -4.31 -10.69
C HIS A 426 -23.64 -3.09 -11.34
N TRP A 427 -22.41 -3.24 -11.83
CA TRP A 427 -21.71 -2.13 -12.48
C TRP A 427 -22.34 -1.68 -13.80
N SER A 428 -23.01 -2.57 -14.53
CA SER A 428 -23.83 -2.22 -15.70
C SER A 428 -24.96 -1.25 -15.31
N ARG A 429 -25.66 -1.50 -14.19
CA ARG A 429 -26.69 -0.59 -13.65
C ARG A 429 -26.09 0.74 -13.17
N VAL A 430 -24.92 0.71 -12.54
CA VAL A 430 -24.22 1.95 -12.10
C VAL A 430 -23.73 2.78 -13.29
N TRP A 431 -23.26 2.15 -14.37
CA TRP A 431 -22.85 2.88 -15.57
C TRP A 431 -24.00 3.22 -16.51
N GLU A 432 -25.20 2.68 -16.24
CA GLU A 432 -26.36 2.75 -17.14
C GLU A 432 -26.04 2.26 -18.56
N VAL A 433 -25.29 1.16 -18.62
CA VAL A 433 -24.91 0.48 -19.86
C VAL A 433 -25.49 -0.93 -19.84
N ASP A 434 -25.85 -1.42 -21.01
CA ASP A 434 -26.38 -2.76 -21.16
C ASP A 434 -25.32 -3.84 -20.82
N TYR A 435 -25.71 -4.89 -20.11
CA TYR A 435 -24.80 -5.96 -19.73
C TYR A 435 -24.29 -6.73 -20.95
N ASP A 436 -25.14 -6.95 -21.96
CA ASP A 436 -24.75 -7.67 -23.17
C ASP A 436 -23.79 -6.83 -24.03
N PHE A 437 -23.91 -5.50 -24.00
CA PHE A 437 -22.88 -4.62 -24.56
C PHE A 437 -21.51 -4.89 -23.92
N LEU A 438 -21.37 -4.82 -22.59
CA LEU A 438 -20.09 -5.07 -21.92
C LEU A 438 -19.59 -6.50 -22.20
N LYS A 439 -20.48 -7.49 -22.10
CA LYS A 439 -20.17 -8.90 -22.39
C LYS A 439 -19.61 -9.09 -23.80
N SER A 440 -20.17 -8.41 -24.81
CA SER A 440 -19.73 -8.48 -26.20
C SER A 440 -18.32 -7.94 -26.45
N ARG A 441 -17.77 -7.17 -25.49
CA ARG A 441 -16.40 -6.63 -25.60
C ARG A 441 -15.34 -7.67 -25.30
N PHE A 442 -15.66 -8.72 -24.56
CA PHE A 442 -14.76 -9.82 -24.22
C PHE A 442 -14.82 -10.94 -25.26
N ASP A 443 -13.76 -11.75 -25.39
CA ASP A 443 -13.76 -12.92 -26.28
C ASP A 443 -14.82 -13.96 -25.88
N SER A 444 -15.16 -14.05 -24.59
CA SER A 444 -16.24 -14.88 -24.06
C SER A 444 -16.68 -14.44 -22.67
N LYS A 445 -17.86 -14.89 -22.23
CA LYS A 445 -18.32 -14.74 -20.83
C LYS A 445 -17.32 -15.34 -19.85
N GLN A 446 -16.76 -16.51 -20.16
CA GLN A 446 -15.80 -17.17 -19.27
C GLN A 446 -14.55 -16.30 -19.06
N ILE A 447 -14.04 -15.66 -20.11
CA ILE A 447 -12.89 -14.75 -20.01
C ILE A 447 -13.23 -13.49 -19.21
N MET A 448 -14.43 -12.93 -19.39
CA MET A 448 -14.94 -11.79 -18.60
C MET A 448 -15.02 -12.09 -17.09
N GLU A 449 -15.35 -13.33 -16.72
CA GLU A 449 -15.44 -13.79 -15.34
C GLU A 449 -14.11 -14.35 -14.79
N THR A 450 -13.07 -14.47 -15.62
CA THR A 450 -11.76 -15.01 -15.24
C THR A 450 -10.79 -13.88 -14.90
N PRO A 451 -10.06 -13.97 -13.77
CA PRO A 451 -8.99 -13.04 -13.44
C PRO A 451 -7.97 -12.81 -14.57
N GLY A 452 -7.49 -11.58 -14.71
CA GLY A 452 -6.42 -11.24 -15.65
C GLY A 452 -5.05 -11.77 -15.25
N ILE A 453 -4.03 -11.39 -16.02
CA ILE A 453 -2.62 -11.72 -15.78
C ILE A 453 -2.01 -10.71 -14.80
N PRO A 454 -1.24 -11.13 -13.77
CA PRO A 454 -0.64 -10.21 -12.81
C PRO A 454 0.51 -9.41 -13.44
N LEU A 455 0.65 -8.13 -13.08
CA LEU A 455 1.66 -7.26 -13.68
C LEU A 455 3.09 -7.76 -13.44
N THR A 456 3.32 -8.49 -12.35
CA THR A 456 4.63 -9.11 -12.04
C THR A 456 5.12 -10.08 -13.10
N ARG A 457 4.23 -10.48 -14.02
CA ARG A 457 4.48 -11.51 -15.03
C ARG A 457 4.06 -11.07 -16.43
N TRP A 458 3.89 -9.76 -16.66
CA TRP A 458 3.48 -9.22 -17.98
C TRP A 458 4.41 -9.70 -19.11
N PHE A 459 5.72 -9.76 -18.87
CA PHE A 459 6.72 -10.15 -19.87
C PHE A 459 6.68 -11.64 -20.20
N GLU A 460 6.24 -12.48 -19.26
CA GLU A 460 6.01 -13.91 -19.52
C GLU A 460 4.77 -14.11 -20.38
N ALA A 461 3.71 -13.32 -20.18
CA ALA A 461 2.55 -13.36 -21.06
C ALA A 461 2.85 -12.95 -22.50
N VAL A 462 3.92 -12.19 -22.73
CA VAL A 462 4.42 -11.85 -24.06
C VAL A 462 5.25 -13.00 -24.67
N THR A 463 6.05 -13.70 -23.86
CA THR A 463 7.14 -14.57 -24.34
C THR A 463 6.91 -16.07 -24.18
N LEU A 464 5.98 -16.50 -23.32
CA LEU A 464 5.64 -17.91 -23.16
C LEU A 464 5.04 -18.48 -24.45
N PRO A 465 5.19 -19.80 -24.70
CA PRO A 465 4.44 -20.47 -25.75
C PRO A 465 2.94 -20.18 -25.63
N LYS A 466 2.28 -19.93 -26.76
CA LYS A 466 0.88 -19.48 -26.82
C LYS A 466 -0.07 -20.43 -26.09
N ASP A 467 0.15 -21.73 -26.20
CA ASP A 467 -0.61 -22.79 -25.55
C ASP A 467 -0.49 -22.80 -24.01
N GLN A 468 0.49 -22.08 -23.45
CA GLN A 468 0.68 -21.95 -22.01
C GLN A 468 -0.01 -20.71 -21.41
N VAL A 469 -0.55 -19.81 -22.22
CA VAL A 469 -1.28 -18.62 -21.77
C VAL A 469 -2.78 -18.82 -22.01
N ALA A 470 -3.59 -18.74 -20.96
CA ALA A 470 -5.03 -19.03 -21.00
C ALA A 470 -5.88 -17.84 -21.48
N GLN A 471 -5.53 -17.30 -22.63
CA GLN A 471 -6.29 -16.31 -23.39
C GLN A 471 -6.07 -16.56 -24.88
N LYS A 472 -6.80 -15.86 -25.75
CA LYS A 472 -6.80 -16.13 -27.20
C LYS A 472 -5.42 -16.04 -27.87
N ASP A 473 -4.57 -15.12 -27.42
CA ASP A 473 -3.21 -14.92 -27.90
C ASP A 473 -2.36 -14.25 -26.80
N ASN A 474 -1.02 -14.30 -26.95
CA ASN A 474 -0.08 -13.63 -26.05
C ASN A 474 -0.31 -12.11 -26.04
N VAL A 475 0.13 -11.46 -24.96
CA VAL A 475 0.15 -9.99 -24.88
C VAL A 475 1.04 -9.43 -26.00
N LYS A 476 0.50 -8.49 -26.78
CA LYS A 476 1.19 -7.81 -27.90
C LYS A 476 1.41 -6.33 -27.63
N ALA A 477 0.57 -5.71 -26.81
CA ALA A 477 0.67 -4.28 -26.49
C ALA A 477 0.56 -4.05 -24.98
N VAL A 478 1.36 -3.11 -24.47
CA VAL A 478 1.27 -2.65 -23.08
C VAL A 478 1.07 -1.13 -23.09
N PHE A 479 0.00 -0.66 -22.46
CA PHE A 479 -0.21 0.73 -22.11
C PHE A 479 0.07 0.88 -20.61
N VAL A 480 1.14 1.58 -20.25
CA VAL A 480 1.51 1.84 -18.86
C VAL A 480 1.38 3.32 -18.54
N GLN A 481 0.67 3.64 -17.46
CA GLN A 481 0.50 5.01 -16.98
C GLN A 481 0.85 5.11 -15.50
N GLY A 482 1.91 5.83 -15.15
CA GLY A 482 2.34 6.08 -13.78
C GLY A 482 2.96 4.89 -13.03
N HIS A 483 3.62 3.96 -13.73
CA HIS A 483 4.24 2.78 -13.13
C HIS A 483 5.68 2.59 -13.59
N ALA A 484 6.60 2.30 -12.67
CA ALA A 484 8.02 2.09 -12.97
C ALA A 484 8.35 0.61 -13.27
N SER A 485 9.11 0.34 -14.34
CA SER A 485 9.45 -1.05 -14.74
C SER A 485 10.45 -1.71 -13.80
N ASN A 486 11.40 -0.94 -13.27
CA ASN A 486 12.44 -1.42 -12.36
C ASN A 486 11.93 -1.85 -10.98
N SER A 487 10.62 -1.72 -10.73
CA SER A 487 9.94 -2.23 -9.53
C SER A 487 9.46 -3.69 -9.68
N ILE A 488 9.56 -4.26 -10.88
CA ILE A 488 9.18 -5.64 -11.24
C ILE A 488 10.44 -6.50 -11.26
N THR A 489 10.40 -7.70 -10.67
CA THR A 489 11.53 -8.65 -10.64
C THR A 489 11.92 -9.14 -12.04
N ARG A 490 13.12 -9.72 -12.16
CA ARG A 490 13.58 -10.40 -13.39
C ARG A 490 13.66 -9.48 -14.61
N ILE A 491 14.36 -8.35 -14.44
CA ILE A 491 14.63 -7.40 -15.53
C ILE A 491 15.26 -8.07 -16.77
N PRO A 492 16.24 -9.01 -16.67
CA PRO A 492 16.79 -9.69 -17.84
C PRO A 492 15.74 -10.37 -18.72
N GLU A 493 14.72 -10.99 -18.14
CA GLU A 493 13.59 -11.56 -18.88
C GLU A 493 12.60 -10.51 -19.35
N SER A 494 12.39 -9.45 -18.56
CA SER A 494 11.58 -8.31 -18.98
C SER A 494 12.11 -7.67 -20.27
N LEU A 495 13.43 -7.62 -20.48
CA LEU A 495 14.02 -7.16 -21.75
C LEU A 495 13.57 -8.01 -22.95
N LYS A 496 13.41 -9.33 -22.78
CA LYS A 496 12.89 -10.21 -23.85
C LYS A 496 11.44 -9.87 -24.18
N GLY A 497 10.62 -9.63 -23.14
CA GLY A 497 9.24 -9.15 -23.30
C GLY A 497 9.17 -7.79 -24.00
N LEU A 498 9.99 -6.82 -23.57
CA LEU A 498 10.07 -5.49 -24.18
C LEU A 498 10.44 -5.57 -25.66
N LYS A 499 11.39 -6.44 -26.03
CA LYS A 499 11.78 -6.65 -27.43
C LYS A 499 10.63 -7.22 -28.28
N ALA A 500 9.82 -8.11 -27.70
CA ALA A 500 8.78 -8.85 -28.41
C ALA A 500 7.44 -8.09 -28.56
N LEU A 501 7.20 -7.03 -27.78
CA LEU A 501 5.97 -6.23 -27.90
C LEU A 501 5.82 -5.57 -29.28
N GLU A 502 4.59 -5.49 -29.79
CA GLU A 502 4.27 -4.70 -30.98
C GLU A 502 4.07 -3.22 -30.64
N LEU A 503 3.64 -2.91 -29.42
CA LEU A 503 3.41 -1.54 -28.94
C LEU A 503 3.72 -1.43 -27.45
N LEU A 504 4.46 -0.39 -27.08
CA LEU A 504 4.63 0.06 -25.70
C LEU A 504 4.26 1.54 -25.61
N VAL A 505 3.29 1.88 -24.76
CA VAL A 505 2.94 3.27 -24.46
C VAL A 505 3.29 3.56 -23.02
N ILE A 506 4.06 4.61 -22.79
CA ILE A 506 4.54 5.03 -21.46
C ILE A 506 3.95 6.42 -21.19
N ALA A 507 3.06 6.53 -20.21
CA ALA A 507 2.45 7.79 -19.81
C ALA A 507 2.90 8.14 -18.38
N ASP A 508 3.68 9.21 -18.21
CA ASP A 508 4.26 9.57 -16.92
C ASP A 508 4.68 11.07 -16.92
N PRO A 509 4.74 11.78 -15.77
CA PRO A 509 5.36 13.10 -15.70
C PRO A 509 6.88 13.10 -15.95
N HIS A 510 7.57 12.00 -15.65
CA HIS A 510 9.02 11.84 -15.80
C HIS A 510 9.32 10.56 -16.59
N PRO A 511 10.40 10.48 -17.38
CA PRO A 511 10.65 9.26 -18.13
C PRO A 511 11.01 8.12 -17.19
N THR A 512 10.21 7.07 -17.23
CA THR A 512 10.45 5.88 -16.41
C THR A 512 11.49 4.97 -17.07
N THR A 513 12.00 4.01 -16.29
CA THR A 513 12.87 2.92 -16.75
C THR A 513 12.29 2.10 -17.89
N TRP A 514 10.97 2.15 -18.13
CA TRP A 514 10.39 1.59 -19.36
C TRP A 514 11.05 2.17 -20.60
N ALA A 515 11.32 3.48 -20.63
CA ALA A 515 11.93 4.15 -21.78
C ALA A 515 13.34 3.59 -22.03
N SER A 516 14.22 3.64 -21.03
CA SER A 516 15.62 3.25 -21.18
C SER A 516 15.82 1.75 -21.41
N LEU A 517 15.05 0.91 -20.71
CA LEU A 517 15.12 -0.55 -20.89
C LEU A 517 14.51 -0.99 -22.21
N SER A 518 13.52 -0.28 -22.76
CA SER A 518 12.94 -0.62 -24.05
C SER A 518 13.93 -0.43 -25.22
N VAL A 519 14.71 0.65 -25.18
CA VAL A 519 15.81 0.89 -26.13
C VAL A 519 16.93 -0.13 -25.88
N GLU A 520 17.27 -0.42 -24.62
CA GLU A 520 18.28 -1.44 -24.29
C GLU A 520 17.88 -2.85 -24.77
N ALA A 521 16.59 -3.18 -24.73
CA ALA A 521 16.04 -4.41 -25.29
C ALA A 521 16.18 -4.50 -26.82
N GLY A 522 16.58 -3.41 -27.49
CA GLY A 522 16.80 -3.33 -28.93
C GLY A 522 15.60 -2.82 -29.73
N ARG A 523 14.62 -2.18 -29.07
CA ARG A 523 13.51 -1.54 -29.80
C ARG A 523 14.02 -0.31 -30.55
N LYS A 524 13.51 -0.15 -31.78
CA LYS A 524 13.76 1.02 -32.63
C LYS A 524 12.51 1.84 -32.90
N ASP A 525 11.34 1.20 -32.82
CA ASP A 525 10.05 1.79 -33.15
C ASP A 525 8.96 1.20 -32.24
N GLY A 526 7.72 1.68 -32.38
CA GLY A 526 6.57 1.16 -31.63
C GLY A 526 6.64 1.43 -30.12
N VAL A 527 7.30 2.53 -29.72
CA VAL A 527 7.30 3.04 -28.35
C VAL A 527 6.85 4.48 -28.36
N TYR A 528 5.90 4.81 -27.49
CA TYR A 528 5.40 6.17 -27.28
C TYR A 528 5.63 6.59 -25.83
N ILE A 529 5.97 7.86 -25.64
CA ILE A 529 6.02 8.52 -24.34
C ILE A 529 5.03 9.67 -24.35
N LEU A 530 4.09 9.68 -23.40
CA LEU A 530 3.05 10.70 -23.24
C LEU A 530 3.29 11.47 -21.93
N PRO A 531 3.43 12.80 -21.97
CA PRO A 531 3.59 13.60 -20.76
C PRO A 531 2.25 13.70 -20.02
N VAL A 532 2.15 13.13 -18.83
CA VAL A 532 0.96 13.34 -17.97
C VAL A 532 1.28 14.29 -16.83
N ALA A 533 0.22 14.92 -16.32
CA ALA A 533 0.28 15.85 -15.21
C ALA A 533 0.77 15.13 -13.93
N THR A 534 1.53 15.84 -13.10
CA THR A 534 1.69 15.42 -11.71
C THR A 534 0.37 15.59 -10.99
N GLN A 535 0.25 14.89 -9.87
CA GLN A 535 -0.93 14.94 -9.03
C GLN A 535 -1.18 16.29 -8.32
N PHE A 536 -0.22 17.21 -8.35
CA PHE A 536 -0.38 18.61 -7.93
C PHE A 536 -0.92 19.53 -9.03
N GLU A 537 -0.89 19.05 -10.27
CA GLU A 537 -1.49 19.66 -11.45
C GLU A 537 -2.92 19.15 -11.71
N CYS A 538 -3.40 18.22 -10.88
CA CYS A 538 -4.74 17.63 -10.92
C CYS A 538 -5.55 17.99 -9.67
N LYS A 539 -6.88 17.92 -9.78
CA LYS A 539 -7.81 17.89 -8.62
C LYS A 539 -8.44 16.50 -8.49
N GLY A 540 -8.79 16.11 -7.26
CA GLY A 540 -9.47 14.83 -7.02
C GLY A 540 -9.10 14.24 -5.67
N SER A 541 -9.49 12.99 -5.44
CA SER A 541 -9.41 12.35 -4.13
C SER A 541 -8.35 11.24 -4.06
N ARG A 542 -7.79 10.99 -2.87
CA ARG A 542 -6.85 9.88 -2.59
C ARG A 542 -7.09 9.28 -1.20
N VAL A 543 -6.84 7.98 -1.04
CA VAL A 543 -7.03 7.26 0.23
C VAL A 543 -5.68 6.91 0.86
N ALA A 544 -5.46 7.39 2.09
CA ALA A 544 -4.29 7.04 2.89
C ALA A 544 -4.40 5.64 3.53
N SER A 545 -3.32 5.14 4.15
CA SER A 545 -3.29 3.78 4.75
C SER A 545 -4.43 3.54 5.74
N ASN A 546 -4.77 4.55 6.53
CA ASN A 546 -5.83 4.51 7.54
C ASN A 546 -7.26 4.60 6.96
N ARG A 547 -7.41 4.45 5.63
CA ARG A 547 -8.66 4.57 4.86
C ARG A 547 -9.24 5.99 4.79
N SER A 548 -8.57 7.00 5.33
CA SER A 548 -9.00 8.40 5.19
C SER A 548 -8.90 8.84 3.72
N LEU A 549 -10.05 9.14 3.14
CA LEU A 549 -10.20 9.75 1.82
C LEU A 549 -10.02 11.27 1.94
N GLN A 550 -9.13 11.84 1.13
CA GLN A 550 -8.78 13.25 1.19
C GLN A 550 -8.94 13.88 -0.18
N TRP A 551 -9.55 15.07 -0.25
CA TRP A 551 -9.69 15.85 -1.47
C TRP A 551 -8.50 16.80 -1.64
N GLY A 552 -7.86 16.77 -2.82
CA GLY A 552 -6.79 17.68 -3.21
C GLY A 552 -7.24 18.71 -4.24
N GLU A 553 -6.84 19.97 -4.04
CA GLU A 553 -7.01 21.04 -5.01
C GLU A 553 -5.93 21.00 -6.09
N GLN A 554 -6.26 21.45 -7.30
CA GLN A 554 -5.25 21.73 -8.32
C GLN A 554 -4.40 22.93 -7.86
N ILE A 555 -3.11 22.72 -7.63
CA ILE A 555 -2.19 23.77 -7.17
C ILE A 555 -1.83 24.69 -8.34
N VAL A 556 -1.47 24.10 -9.48
CA VAL A 556 -1.18 24.81 -10.74
C VAL A 556 -1.78 24.06 -11.92
N LYS A 557 -1.94 24.73 -13.07
CA LYS A 557 -2.36 24.04 -14.30
C LYS A 557 -1.27 23.08 -14.79
N PRO A 558 -1.63 22.02 -15.55
CA PRO A 558 -0.64 21.18 -16.22
C PRO A 558 0.36 22.01 -17.02
N ILE A 559 1.66 21.76 -16.81
CA ILE A 559 2.74 22.49 -17.47
C ILE A 559 3.14 21.83 -18.79
N PHE A 560 3.76 22.61 -19.68
CA PHE A 560 4.10 22.20 -21.05
C PHE A 560 2.85 21.70 -21.80
N GLU A 561 2.96 20.58 -22.53
CA GLU A 561 1.83 19.90 -23.16
C GLU A 561 1.33 18.74 -22.30
N SER A 562 1.60 18.72 -20.99
CA SER A 562 1.13 17.65 -20.12
C SER A 562 -0.41 17.64 -20.06
N LYS A 563 -1.00 16.45 -20.02
CA LYS A 563 -2.45 16.28 -19.85
C LYS A 563 -2.79 15.62 -18.53
N ASP A 564 -3.93 15.96 -17.97
CA ASP A 564 -4.50 15.26 -16.82
C ASP A 564 -4.75 13.79 -17.17
N ASP A 565 -4.58 12.88 -16.20
CA ASP A 565 -4.90 11.46 -16.37
C ASP A 565 -6.33 11.26 -16.91
N LEU A 566 -7.29 12.06 -16.43
CA LEU A 566 -8.70 11.99 -16.85
C LEU A 566 -8.88 12.39 -18.32
N GLU A 567 -8.12 13.39 -18.77
CA GLU A 567 -8.15 13.84 -20.17
C GLU A 567 -7.56 12.77 -21.09
N VAL A 568 -6.44 12.14 -20.72
CA VAL A 568 -5.84 11.05 -21.51
C VAL A 568 -6.82 9.87 -21.65
N ILE A 569 -7.49 9.49 -20.56
CA ILE A 569 -8.49 8.41 -20.59
C ILE A 569 -9.67 8.78 -21.51
N TYR A 570 -10.17 10.02 -21.43
CA TYR A 570 -11.25 10.49 -22.29
C TYR A 570 -10.85 10.49 -23.78
N LEU A 571 -9.65 10.98 -24.11
CA LEU A 571 -9.14 10.98 -25.48
C LEU A 571 -8.99 9.56 -26.04
N MET A 572 -8.54 8.60 -25.23
CA MET A 572 -8.54 7.18 -25.61
C MET A 572 -9.94 6.63 -25.80
N ALA A 573 -10.86 6.85 -24.86
CA ALA A 573 -12.23 6.38 -25.01
C ALA A 573 -12.91 6.95 -26.27
N LYS A 574 -12.59 8.20 -26.63
CA LYS A 574 -13.08 8.86 -27.84
C LYS A 574 -12.51 8.19 -29.09
N LYS A 575 -11.19 8.00 -29.14
CA LYS A 575 -10.52 7.29 -30.25
C LYS A 575 -11.01 5.85 -30.42
N LEU A 576 -11.33 5.18 -29.32
CA LEU A 576 -11.79 3.79 -29.31
C LEU A 576 -13.31 3.64 -29.48
N GLY A 577 -14.05 4.74 -29.62
CA GLY A 577 -15.45 4.74 -30.03
C GLY A 577 -16.47 4.44 -28.92
N PHE A 578 -16.15 4.67 -27.65
CA PHE A 578 -17.07 4.40 -26.53
C PHE A 578 -17.14 5.51 -25.47
N ALA A 579 -16.59 6.70 -25.73
CA ALA A 579 -16.63 7.84 -24.81
C ALA A 579 -18.06 8.22 -24.40
N ASP A 580 -19.01 8.30 -25.34
CA ASP A 580 -20.38 8.74 -25.06
C ASP A 580 -21.08 7.85 -24.03
N GLN A 581 -20.87 6.53 -24.10
CA GLN A 581 -21.41 5.58 -23.12
C GLN A 581 -20.64 5.62 -21.81
N MET A 582 -19.30 5.66 -21.88
CA MET A 582 -18.44 5.62 -20.69
C MET A 582 -18.56 6.87 -19.81
N PHE A 583 -18.82 8.04 -20.40
CA PHE A 583 -18.88 9.34 -19.72
C PHE A 583 -20.30 9.93 -19.67
N LYS A 584 -21.34 9.16 -19.97
CA LYS A 584 -22.76 9.60 -20.06
C LYS A 584 -23.25 10.48 -18.89
N LYS A 585 -22.75 10.23 -17.67
CA LYS A 585 -23.15 10.93 -16.43
C LYS A 585 -22.04 11.80 -15.84
N ILE A 586 -20.97 12.02 -16.59
CA ILE A 586 -19.80 12.77 -16.15
C ILE A 586 -19.69 13.98 -17.06
N LYS A 587 -19.77 15.19 -16.50
CA LYS A 587 -19.52 16.40 -17.27
C LYS A 587 -18.09 16.36 -17.84
N VAL A 588 -17.96 16.65 -19.13
CA VAL A 588 -16.65 16.79 -19.80
C VAL A 588 -16.53 18.19 -20.35
N GLU A 589 -15.51 18.92 -19.95
CA GLU A 589 -15.25 20.30 -20.39
C GLU A 589 -13.87 20.36 -21.04
N ASN A 590 -13.80 20.74 -22.32
CA ASN A 590 -12.55 20.78 -23.09
C ASN A 590 -11.75 19.47 -23.01
N ASN A 591 -12.43 18.33 -23.23
CA ASN A 591 -11.91 16.96 -23.10
C ASN A 591 -11.54 16.51 -21.67
N LEU A 592 -11.72 17.35 -20.65
CA LEU A 592 -11.42 17.00 -19.26
C LEU A 592 -12.70 16.57 -18.51
N PRO A 593 -12.82 15.31 -18.07
CA PRO A 593 -13.88 14.86 -17.18
C PRO A 593 -13.86 15.57 -15.82
N GLU A 594 -15.03 15.87 -15.27
CA GLU A 594 -15.17 16.49 -13.95
C GLU A 594 -14.99 15.46 -12.82
N ALA A 595 -13.91 15.61 -12.04
CA ALA A 595 -13.57 14.71 -10.93
C ALA A 595 -14.72 14.54 -9.91
N GLU A 596 -15.46 15.60 -9.61
CA GLU A 596 -16.59 15.55 -8.69
C GLU A 596 -17.70 14.60 -9.16
N ASP A 597 -18.01 14.59 -10.46
CA ASP A 597 -19.01 13.67 -11.03
C ASP A 597 -18.52 12.23 -11.03
N VAL A 598 -17.23 12.02 -11.28
CA VAL A 598 -16.61 10.70 -11.19
C VAL A 598 -16.73 10.14 -9.76
N LEU A 599 -16.43 10.96 -8.75
CA LEU A 599 -16.59 10.56 -7.35
C LEU A 599 -18.05 10.24 -7.01
N ARG A 600 -19.02 11.02 -7.51
CA ARG A 600 -20.44 10.72 -7.31
C ARG A 600 -20.86 9.41 -7.98
N GLU A 601 -20.36 9.11 -9.18
CA GLU A 601 -20.60 7.82 -9.84
C GLU A 601 -20.01 6.66 -9.02
N MET A 602 -18.79 6.83 -8.48
CA MET A 602 -18.18 5.87 -7.57
C MET A 602 -19.03 5.63 -6.31
N ASN A 603 -19.46 6.70 -5.63
CA ASN A 603 -20.26 6.60 -4.40
C ASN A 603 -21.54 5.79 -4.65
N ARG A 604 -22.24 6.04 -5.76
CA ARG A 604 -23.48 5.36 -6.16
C ARG A 604 -23.33 3.84 -6.34
N GLY A 605 -22.15 3.35 -6.68
CA GLY A 605 -21.87 1.92 -6.91
C GLY A 605 -21.22 1.18 -5.75
N SER A 606 -20.87 1.86 -4.65
CA SER A 606 -19.89 1.38 -3.68
C SER A 606 -20.46 0.86 -2.35
N TRP A 607 -21.69 0.34 -2.40
CA TRP A 607 -22.43 -0.11 -1.22
C TRP A 607 -21.70 -1.18 -0.42
N SER A 608 -21.07 -2.16 -1.10
CA SER A 608 -20.37 -3.32 -0.51
C SER A 608 -19.22 -3.00 0.45
N THR A 609 -18.67 -1.78 0.41
CA THR A 609 -17.60 -1.29 1.29
C THR A 609 -18.05 -0.16 2.20
N GLY A 610 -19.24 0.39 1.97
CA GLY A 610 -19.67 1.65 2.58
C GLY A 610 -18.79 2.81 2.09
N TYR A 611 -18.51 2.91 0.79
CA TYR A 611 -17.83 4.08 0.22
C TYR A 611 -18.86 5.09 -0.33
N CYS A 612 -20.06 5.11 0.23
CA CYS A 612 -21.22 5.82 -0.31
C CYS A 612 -21.42 7.20 0.32
N GLY A 613 -21.00 7.39 1.58
CA GLY A 613 -21.19 8.64 2.30
C GLY A 613 -20.16 9.74 2.00
N GLN A 614 -19.08 9.46 1.26
CA GLN A 614 -18.00 10.42 0.99
C GLN A 614 -18.23 11.26 -0.27
N SER A 615 -19.12 12.26 -0.19
CA SER A 615 -19.34 13.18 -1.31
C SER A 615 -18.17 14.16 -1.51
N PRO A 616 -18.01 14.74 -2.72
CA PRO A 616 -17.01 15.80 -2.95
C PRO A 616 -17.12 16.97 -1.95
N GLU A 617 -18.34 17.36 -1.59
CA GLU A 617 -18.62 18.48 -0.70
C GLU A 617 -18.13 18.20 0.72
N ARG A 618 -18.42 17.00 1.26
CA ARG A 618 -17.95 16.61 2.59
C ARG A 618 -16.42 16.56 2.63
N LEU A 619 -15.78 15.96 1.63
CA LEU A 619 -14.31 15.87 1.61
C LEU A 619 -13.63 17.23 1.50
N LYS A 620 -14.18 18.14 0.69
CA LYS A 620 -13.72 19.54 0.62
C LYS A 620 -13.90 20.27 1.95
N ALA A 621 -15.04 20.06 2.63
CA ALA A 621 -15.28 20.61 3.96
C ALA A 621 -14.25 20.11 4.99
N HIS A 622 -13.86 18.83 4.95
CA HIS A 622 -12.80 18.31 5.82
C HIS A 622 -11.44 18.97 5.53
N MET A 623 -11.07 19.14 4.27
CA MET A 623 -9.81 19.80 3.89
C MET A 623 -9.76 21.28 4.30
N LYS A 624 -10.90 21.98 4.20
CA LYS A 624 -11.06 23.36 4.67
C LYS A 624 -10.94 23.44 6.21
N ASN A 625 -11.56 22.51 6.94
CA ASN A 625 -11.72 22.57 8.39
C ASN A 625 -10.75 21.67 9.17
N GLN A 626 -9.55 21.38 8.65
CA GLN A 626 -8.58 20.47 9.28
C GLN A 626 -8.31 20.78 10.76
N ALA A 627 -8.23 22.06 11.15
CA ALA A 627 -7.96 22.50 12.51
C ALA A 627 -9.07 22.12 13.52
N LYS A 628 -10.25 21.70 13.04
CA LYS A 628 -11.38 21.28 13.89
C LYS A 628 -11.27 19.82 14.35
N PHE A 629 -10.43 19.01 13.71
CA PHE A 629 -10.31 17.59 14.04
C PHE A 629 -9.28 17.40 15.16
N ASP A 630 -9.66 16.64 16.19
CA ASP A 630 -8.75 16.32 17.29
C ASP A 630 -7.50 15.56 16.80
N MET A 631 -6.33 15.90 17.33
CA MET A 631 -5.05 15.40 16.85
C MET A 631 -4.82 13.91 17.16
N LEU A 632 -5.57 13.32 18.10
CA LEU A 632 -5.45 11.91 18.49
C LEU A 632 -6.56 11.06 17.87
N SER A 633 -7.82 11.39 18.17
CA SER A 633 -8.99 10.66 17.69
C SER A 633 -9.36 10.97 16.24
N MET A 634 -8.87 12.10 15.70
CA MET A 634 -9.27 12.65 14.40
C MET A 634 -10.76 12.94 14.30
N ARG A 635 -11.49 13.08 15.42
CA ARG A 635 -12.92 13.38 15.42
C ARG A 635 -13.14 14.87 15.59
N ALA A 636 -14.07 15.43 14.81
CA ALA A 636 -14.53 16.81 15.01
C ALA A 636 -15.56 16.90 16.16
N PRO A 637 -15.68 18.07 16.82
CA PRO A 637 -16.76 18.35 17.76
C PRO A 637 -18.14 18.08 17.13
N LYS A 638 -19.10 17.52 17.88
CA LYS A 638 -20.42 17.15 17.33
C LYS A 638 -21.27 18.35 16.92
N ASP A 639 -21.01 19.50 17.50
CA ASP A 639 -21.73 20.76 17.30
C ASP A 639 -21.20 21.60 16.14
N ASP A 640 -20.12 21.18 15.47
CA ASP A 640 -19.61 21.89 14.28
C ASP A 640 -20.60 21.77 13.10
N PRO A 641 -20.96 22.89 12.43
CA PRO A 641 -22.00 22.88 11.40
C PRO A 641 -21.57 22.24 10.07
N GLU A 642 -20.27 22.21 9.76
CA GLU A 642 -19.76 21.69 8.48
C GLU A 642 -19.27 20.25 8.61
N VAL A 643 -18.56 19.93 9.69
CA VAL A 643 -17.90 18.61 9.88
C VAL A 643 -18.27 17.92 11.19
N GLY A 644 -19.38 18.34 11.81
CA GLY A 644 -19.79 17.91 13.14
C GLY A 644 -19.79 16.40 13.36
N GLY A 645 -18.95 15.93 14.29
CA GLY A 645 -18.89 14.53 14.70
C GLY A 645 -18.17 13.57 13.75
N ASP A 646 -17.77 14.05 12.57
CA ASP A 646 -17.06 13.27 11.55
C ASP A 646 -15.63 12.94 11.98
N TYR A 647 -15.11 11.81 11.47
CA TYR A 647 -13.68 11.51 11.52
C TYR A 647 -12.98 12.05 10.27
N TYR A 648 -11.76 12.58 10.43
CA TYR A 648 -11.02 13.18 9.31
C TYR A 648 -10.84 12.21 8.13
N GLY A 649 -11.24 12.66 6.94
CA GLY A 649 -11.27 11.89 5.71
C GLY A 649 -12.29 10.74 5.66
N LEU A 650 -13.30 10.69 6.54
CA LEU A 650 -14.42 9.75 6.47
C LEU A 650 -13.97 8.29 6.17
N PRO A 651 -13.11 7.70 7.01
CA PRO A 651 -12.51 6.40 6.75
C PRO A 651 -13.59 5.35 6.51
N TRP A 652 -13.52 4.63 5.40
CA TRP A 652 -14.57 3.66 5.05
C TRP A 652 -14.52 2.43 5.96
N PRO A 653 -15.65 1.83 6.38
CA PRO A 653 -17.01 2.19 5.96
C PRO A 653 -17.50 3.56 6.44
N CYS A 654 -18.09 4.30 5.51
CA CYS A 654 -18.89 5.49 5.70
C CYS A 654 -20.27 5.19 5.09
N TRP A 655 -21.17 4.66 5.92
CA TRP A 655 -22.42 4.07 5.46
C TRP A 655 -23.47 5.10 5.03
N GLY A 656 -24.34 4.69 4.12
CA GLY A 656 -25.46 5.47 3.65
C GLY A 656 -25.09 6.54 2.62
N SER A 657 -26.10 7.24 2.13
CA SER A 657 -25.90 8.42 1.30
C SER A 657 -25.24 9.56 2.10
N PRO A 658 -24.70 10.60 1.46
CA PRO A 658 -24.11 11.75 2.16
C PRO A 658 -25.06 12.42 3.18
N GLU A 659 -26.37 12.36 2.94
CA GLU A 659 -27.42 12.91 3.81
C GLU A 659 -27.56 12.13 5.13
N VAL A 660 -27.21 10.84 5.15
CA VAL A 660 -27.16 10.02 6.38
C VAL A 660 -26.08 10.53 7.34
N LYS A 661 -25.08 11.27 6.83
CA LYS A 661 -23.97 11.86 7.61
C LYS A 661 -23.28 10.88 8.55
N HIS A 662 -23.05 9.64 8.09
CA HIS A 662 -22.23 8.70 8.84
C HIS A 662 -20.80 9.26 9.00
N PRO A 663 -20.19 9.20 10.20
CA PRO A 663 -18.93 9.88 10.50
C PRO A 663 -17.68 9.20 9.91
N GLY A 664 -17.85 7.99 9.40
CA GLY A 664 -16.77 7.07 9.02
C GLY A 664 -16.40 6.14 10.17
N THR A 665 -15.72 5.05 9.84
CA THR A 665 -15.31 4.00 10.77
C THR A 665 -13.79 3.97 10.88
N PRO A 666 -13.17 4.73 11.81
CA PRO A 666 -11.72 4.76 11.95
C PRO A 666 -11.16 3.45 12.50
N LEU A 667 -11.91 2.76 13.37
CA LEU A 667 -11.51 1.51 14.02
C LEU A 667 -12.42 0.37 13.55
N LEU A 668 -11.93 -0.48 12.64
CA LEU A 668 -12.69 -1.64 12.18
C LEU A 668 -12.96 -2.61 13.34
N TYR A 669 -14.15 -3.18 13.35
CA TYR A 669 -14.57 -4.26 14.26
C TYR A 669 -14.70 -3.86 15.74
N ASN A 670 -14.83 -2.55 16.00
CA ASN A 670 -15.08 -2.03 17.34
C ASN A 670 -16.54 -2.19 17.75
N THR A 671 -16.79 -3.15 18.65
CA THR A 671 -18.12 -3.45 19.17
C THR A 671 -18.58 -2.50 20.28
N ASN A 672 -17.69 -1.67 20.82
CA ASN A 672 -18.02 -0.73 21.91
C ASN A 672 -18.71 0.55 21.40
N LEU A 673 -18.82 0.72 20.09
CA LEU A 673 -19.50 1.87 19.46
C LEU A 673 -20.74 1.38 18.72
N ASN A 674 -21.74 2.27 18.63
CA ASN A 674 -22.86 2.05 17.75
C ASN A 674 -22.40 2.11 16.29
N VAL A 675 -23.05 1.36 15.40
CA VAL A 675 -22.71 1.36 13.97
C VAL A 675 -22.73 2.77 13.38
N MET A 676 -23.66 3.64 13.82
CA MET A 676 -23.78 5.04 13.39
C MET A 676 -22.70 5.97 13.95
N ASP A 677 -21.92 5.51 14.93
CA ASP A 677 -20.74 6.20 15.47
C ASP A 677 -19.42 5.61 14.92
N GLY A 678 -19.50 4.74 13.90
CA GLY A 678 -18.36 4.04 13.32
C GLY A 678 -18.01 2.73 14.03
N GLY A 679 -18.93 2.14 14.79
CA GLY A 679 -18.79 0.78 15.34
C GLY A 679 -18.99 -0.32 14.29
N GLY A 680 -18.61 -1.55 14.62
CA GLY A 680 -18.87 -2.68 13.73
C GLY A 680 -18.37 -4.04 14.24
N THR A 681 -18.69 -5.07 13.46
CA THR A 681 -18.46 -6.49 13.74
C THR A 681 -17.68 -7.17 12.61
N PHE A 682 -17.23 -8.43 12.75
CA PHE A 682 -16.61 -9.12 11.62
C PHE A 682 -17.63 -9.49 10.55
N ARG A 683 -17.22 -9.52 9.28
CA ARG A 683 -18.10 -9.80 8.16
C ARG A 683 -18.26 -11.32 7.93
N PRO A 684 -19.48 -11.89 7.88
CA PRO A 684 -19.75 -13.29 7.52
C PRO A 684 -19.61 -13.55 6.00
N ARG A 685 -18.46 -13.20 5.42
CA ARG A 685 -18.23 -13.24 3.96
C ARG A 685 -18.17 -14.65 3.37
N PHE A 686 -17.89 -15.65 4.17
CA PHE A 686 -17.53 -17.00 3.70
C PHE A 686 -18.55 -18.05 4.12
N GLY A 687 -19.82 -17.64 4.16
CA GLY A 687 -20.93 -18.45 4.68
C GLY A 687 -21.21 -18.19 6.15
N ILE A 688 -22.33 -18.75 6.61
CA ILE A 688 -22.83 -18.63 7.98
C ILE A 688 -22.67 -19.93 8.78
N GLU A 689 -22.49 -21.05 8.09
CA GLU A 689 -22.23 -22.36 8.66
C GLU A 689 -21.16 -23.07 7.82
N ARG A 690 -20.46 -24.02 8.44
CA ARG A 690 -19.53 -24.92 7.76
C ARG A 690 -19.76 -26.35 8.19
N GLU A 691 -19.77 -27.25 7.22
CA GLU A 691 -19.67 -28.68 7.49
C GLU A 691 -18.20 -29.09 7.66
N GLU A 692 -17.88 -29.69 8.80
CA GLU A 692 -16.56 -30.19 9.15
C GLU A 692 -16.59 -31.70 9.20
N LYS A 693 -15.64 -32.34 8.50
CA LYS A 693 -15.42 -33.79 8.62
C LYS A 693 -14.53 -34.09 9.82
N LEU A 694 -15.00 -34.96 10.70
CA LEU A 694 -14.29 -35.41 11.89
C LEU A 694 -13.36 -36.60 11.57
N PRO A 695 -12.35 -36.90 12.42
CA PRO A 695 -11.41 -37.99 12.18
C PRO A 695 -12.05 -39.38 12.04
N ASP A 696 -13.22 -39.59 12.65
CA ASP A 696 -14.01 -40.83 12.56
C ASP A 696 -14.84 -40.94 11.27
N GLY A 697 -14.73 -39.94 10.38
CA GLY A 697 -15.44 -39.89 9.10
C GLY A 697 -16.82 -39.24 9.16
N THR A 698 -17.35 -38.93 10.35
CA THR A 698 -18.63 -38.22 10.52
C THR A 698 -18.49 -36.72 10.20
N THR A 699 -19.61 -36.02 10.04
CA THR A 699 -19.63 -34.57 9.77
C THR A 699 -20.39 -33.83 10.85
N ARG A 700 -19.89 -32.65 11.26
CA ARG A 700 -20.63 -31.72 12.11
C ARG A 700 -20.81 -30.37 11.42
N LYS A 701 -21.94 -29.71 11.68
CA LYS A 701 -22.16 -28.33 11.27
C LYS A 701 -21.69 -27.38 12.37
N VAL A 702 -20.86 -26.41 12.00
CA VAL A 702 -20.33 -25.37 12.91
C VAL A 702 -20.77 -24.01 12.42
N SER A 703 -21.32 -23.19 13.31
CA SER A 703 -21.67 -21.80 13.01
C SER A 703 -20.40 -20.96 12.77
N LEU A 704 -20.44 -20.14 11.72
CA LEU A 704 -19.45 -19.09 11.42
C LEU A 704 -19.95 -17.71 11.87
N LEU A 705 -21.12 -17.64 12.51
CA LEU A 705 -21.66 -16.42 13.09
C LEU A 705 -21.03 -16.15 14.47
N ALA A 706 -20.96 -14.87 14.85
CA ALA A 706 -20.51 -14.50 16.19
C ALA A 706 -21.41 -15.12 17.27
N ASP A 707 -20.89 -15.24 18.49
CA ASP A 707 -21.59 -15.80 19.66
C ASP A 707 -21.54 -14.76 20.78
N GLY A 708 -22.67 -14.10 21.06
CA GLY A 708 -22.79 -13.12 22.15
C GLY A 708 -21.93 -11.86 22.00
N SER A 709 -21.51 -11.52 20.77
CA SER A 709 -20.71 -10.31 20.47
C SER A 709 -21.39 -9.49 19.39
N TYR A 710 -21.67 -8.21 19.66
CA TYR A 710 -22.42 -7.31 18.78
C TYR A 710 -22.02 -5.85 19.03
N SER A 711 -22.31 -4.96 18.09
CA SER A 711 -22.07 -3.52 18.25
C SER A 711 -23.03 -2.89 19.26
N LEU A 712 -22.58 -1.84 19.97
CA LEU A 712 -23.37 -1.14 20.97
C LEU A 712 -24.72 -0.65 20.41
N GLY A 713 -25.83 -1.04 21.04
CA GLY A 713 -27.18 -0.66 20.60
C GLY A 713 -27.70 -1.43 19.39
N SER A 714 -27.06 -2.55 19.00
CA SER A 714 -27.59 -3.46 17.99
C SER A 714 -28.91 -4.10 18.45
N GLY A 715 -29.92 -4.07 17.60
CA GLY A 715 -31.21 -4.75 17.82
C GLY A 715 -31.09 -6.27 17.80
N ILE A 716 -30.04 -6.82 17.18
CA ILE A 716 -29.69 -8.24 17.23
C ILE A 716 -28.45 -8.42 18.10
N GLN A 717 -28.60 -9.13 19.22
CA GLN A 717 -27.57 -9.31 20.25
C GLN A 717 -26.81 -10.65 20.11
N ASP A 718 -26.67 -11.13 18.88
CA ASP A 718 -25.90 -12.33 18.54
C ASP A 718 -25.34 -12.21 17.11
N GLY A 719 -24.73 -13.28 16.58
CA GLY A 719 -24.32 -13.34 15.18
C GLY A 719 -25.50 -13.44 14.20
N TYR A 720 -25.39 -12.77 13.04
CA TYR A 720 -26.44 -12.71 12.02
C TYR A 720 -25.86 -12.64 10.59
N PRO A 721 -26.59 -13.15 9.56
CA PRO A 721 -26.18 -13.05 8.16
C PRO A 721 -26.19 -11.61 7.65
N GLU A 722 -25.72 -11.39 6.43
CA GLU A 722 -25.92 -10.10 5.75
C GLU A 722 -27.40 -9.79 5.52
N PHE A 723 -27.75 -8.50 5.42
CA PHE A 723 -29.12 -8.09 5.21
C PHE A 723 -29.54 -8.17 3.73
N THR A 724 -30.64 -8.86 3.49
CA THR A 724 -31.40 -8.87 2.23
C THR A 724 -32.84 -8.40 2.47
N LEU A 725 -33.60 -8.15 1.41
CA LEU A 725 -35.04 -7.88 1.55
C LEU A 725 -35.75 -9.02 2.31
N ALA A 726 -35.41 -10.29 2.04
CA ALA A 726 -35.94 -11.43 2.79
C ALA A 726 -35.66 -11.33 4.29
N SER A 727 -34.44 -10.92 4.66
CA SER A 727 -34.07 -10.79 6.08
C SER A 727 -34.85 -9.67 6.77
N LEU A 728 -35.09 -8.55 6.09
CA LEU A 728 -35.89 -7.46 6.63
C LEU A 728 -37.35 -7.91 6.84
N LYS A 729 -37.94 -8.59 5.86
CA LYS A 729 -39.29 -9.18 5.98
C LYS A 729 -39.39 -10.14 7.16
N LYS A 730 -38.39 -11.01 7.34
CA LYS A 730 -38.35 -11.95 8.47
C LYS A 730 -38.31 -11.25 9.83
N LEU A 731 -37.70 -10.07 9.89
CA LEU A 731 -37.61 -9.24 11.09
C LEU A 731 -38.79 -8.25 11.24
N GLY A 732 -39.65 -8.13 10.22
CA GLY A 732 -40.73 -7.14 10.16
C GLY A 732 -40.26 -5.70 9.87
N TRP A 733 -39.00 -5.53 9.44
CA TRP A 733 -38.37 -4.23 9.20
C TRP A 733 -38.56 -3.71 7.77
N ASP A 734 -39.10 -4.53 6.87
CA ASP A 734 -39.33 -4.14 5.47
C ASP A 734 -40.36 -3.02 5.32
N THR A 735 -41.26 -2.85 6.29
CA THR A 735 -42.23 -1.75 6.35
C THR A 735 -41.59 -0.36 6.50
N GLU A 736 -40.31 -0.29 6.87
CA GLU A 736 -39.54 0.95 6.96
C GLU A 736 -38.89 1.36 5.62
N LEU A 737 -38.98 0.52 4.59
CA LEU A 737 -38.58 0.87 3.23
C LEU A 737 -39.62 1.79 2.60
N THR A 738 -39.16 2.87 1.97
CA THR A 738 -40.02 3.76 1.18
C THR A 738 -40.46 3.07 -0.12
N GLU A 739 -41.56 3.56 -0.70
CA GLU A 739 -42.04 3.07 -2.01
C GLU A 739 -40.96 3.19 -3.10
N ALA A 740 -40.16 4.27 -3.07
CA ALA A 740 -39.08 4.50 -4.02
C ALA A 740 -37.93 3.49 -3.85
N GLU A 741 -37.51 3.19 -2.62
CA GLU A 741 -36.50 2.18 -2.33
C GLU A 741 -36.98 0.78 -2.77
N MET A 742 -38.23 0.43 -2.43
CA MET A 742 -38.83 -0.83 -2.82
C MET A 742 -38.92 -0.98 -4.35
N ALA A 743 -39.25 0.10 -5.08
CA ALA A 743 -39.28 0.09 -6.54
C ALA A 743 -37.88 -0.18 -7.15
N VAL A 744 -36.82 0.38 -6.57
CA VAL A 744 -35.44 0.11 -7.01
C VAL A 744 -35.04 -1.35 -6.73
N ILE A 745 -35.35 -1.86 -5.54
CA ILE A 745 -35.09 -3.25 -5.14
C ILE A 745 -35.79 -4.22 -6.11
N ASN A 746 -37.08 -4.01 -6.37
CA ASN A 746 -37.86 -4.83 -7.31
C ASN A 746 -37.28 -4.78 -8.74
N LYS A 747 -36.70 -3.66 -9.17
CA LYS A 747 -36.07 -3.54 -10.48
C LYS A 747 -34.73 -4.30 -10.58
N ILE A 748 -34.00 -4.45 -9.48
CA ILE A 748 -32.68 -5.10 -9.49
C ILE A 748 -32.80 -6.61 -9.74
N ASN A 749 -33.79 -7.26 -9.12
CA ASN A 749 -34.11 -8.66 -9.38
C ASN A 749 -35.63 -8.90 -9.41
N PRO A 750 -36.32 -8.59 -10.52
CA PRO A 750 -37.77 -8.71 -10.62
C PRO A 750 -38.29 -10.13 -10.40
N ALA A 751 -37.49 -11.15 -10.74
CA ALA A 751 -37.86 -12.55 -10.56
C ALA A 751 -37.82 -12.98 -9.09
N ASN A 752 -36.93 -12.38 -8.28
CA ASN A 752 -36.80 -12.70 -6.86
C ASN A 752 -36.23 -11.53 -6.05
N PRO A 753 -37.03 -10.49 -5.76
CA PRO A 753 -36.56 -9.30 -5.03
C PRO A 753 -36.02 -9.61 -3.63
N ASP A 754 -36.49 -10.69 -3.01
CA ASP A 754 -36.10 -11.14 -1.67
C ASP A 754 -34.60 -11.48 -1.56
N THR A 755 -33.95 -11.77 -2.69
CA THR A 755 -32.50 -12.04 -2.76
C THR A 755 -31.63 -10.78 -2.91
N VAL A 756 -32.24 -9.61 -3.14
CA VAL A 756 -31.48 -8.36 -3.23
C VAL A 756 -30.88 -8.05 -1.87
N SER A 757 -29.55 -7.98 -1.83
CA SER A 757 -28.80 -7.66 -0.61
C SER A 757 -28.53 -6.17 -0.50
N TRP A 758 -28.19 -5.75 0.72
CA TRP A 758 -27.67 -4.42 1.05
C TRP A 758 -26.56 -3.92 0.11
N ALA A 759 -25.78 -4.82 -0.49
CA ALA A 759 -24.68 -4.48 -1.38
C ALA A 759 -25.11 -4.31 -2.85
N LEU A 760 -26.31 -4.75 -3.23
CA LEU A 760 -26.82 -4.63 -4.61
C LEU A 760 -27.94 -3.60 -4.73
N ASP A 761 -28.60 -3.28 -3.63
CA ASP A 761 -29.63 -2.26 -3.52
C ASP A 761 -29.05 -0.85 -3.79
N LEU A 762 -29.30 -0.34 -5.01
CA LEU A 762 -28.85 0.98 -5.43
C LEU A 762 -29.60 2.14 -4.78
N SER A 763 -30.71 1.87 -4.08
CA SER A 763 -31.41 2.91 -3.30
C SER A 763 -30.76 3.16 -1.95
N GLY A 764 -29.99 2.20 -1.43
CA GLY A 764 -29.44 2.23 -0.08
C GLY A 764 -30.46 1.93 1.02
N GLY A 765 -31.71 1.60 0.69
CA GLY A 765 -32.79 1.38 1.65
C GLY A 765 -32.53 0.24 2.62
N ILE A 766 -32.07 -0.92 2.13
CA ILE A 766 -31.74 -2.07 3.01
C ILE A 766 -30.64 -1.69 4.00
N GLN A 767 -29.63 -0.95 3.54
CA GLN A 767 -28.55 -0.47 4.39
C GLN A 767 -29.06 0.55 5.43
N ARG A 768 -29.88 1.52 5.02
CA ARG A 768 -30.47 2.52 5.91
C ARG A 768 -31.29 1.86 7.03
N VAL A 769 -32.15 0.89 6.69
CA VAL A 769 -32.98 0.18 7.67
C VAL A 769 -32.11 -0.63 8.64
N ALA A 770 -31.12 -1.38 8.15
CA ALA A 770 -30.21 -2.13 9.04
C ALA A 770 -29.48 -1.21 10.04
N LEU A 771 -29.03 -0.05 9.59
CA LEU A 771 -28.37 0.95 10.44
C LEU A 771 -29.30 1.56 11.50
N ALA A 772 -30.57 1.79 11.15
CA ALA A 772 -31.58 2.31 12.09
C ALA A 772 -31.80 1.36 13.27
N HIS A 773 -31.66 0.06 13.04
CA HIS A 773 -31.69 -0.99 14.07
C HIS A 773 -30.32 -1.27 14.72
N GLY A 774 -29.34 -0.37 14.55
CA GLY A 774 -28.01 -0.49 15.12
C GLY A 774 -27.18 -1.67 14.57
N CYS A 775 -27.63 -2.29 13.49
CA CYS A 775 -27.02 -3.48 12.91
C CYS A 775 -26.07 -3.11 11.77
N VAL A 776 -25.03 -3.93 11.57
CA VAL A 776 -24.08 -3.73 10.48
C VAL A 776 -24.65 -4.38 9.21
N PRO A 777 -24.74 -3.67 8.07
CA PRO A 777 -25.44 -4.18 6.87
C PRO A 777 -24.90 -5.51 6.34
N TYR A 778 -23.59 -5.73 6.45
CA TYR A 778 -22.96 -6.96 5.98
C TYR A 778 -23.11 -8.17 6.90
N GLY A 779 -23.72 -8.01 8.08
CA GLY A 779 -23.89 -9.08 9.06
C GLY A 779 -22.87 -9.07 10.21
N ASN A 780 -22.91 -10.12 11.04
CA ASN A 780 -22.06 -10.31 12.21
C ASN A 780 -21.54 -11.76 12.30
N GLY A 781 -20.31 -11.95 11.83
CA GLY A 781 -19.63 -13.23 11.72
C GLY A 781 -18.45 -13.41 12.67
N LYS A 782 -17.77 -14.56 12.55
CA LYS A 782 -16.47 -14.85 13.15
C LYS A 782 -15.34 -14.56 12.17
N ALA A 783 -14.24 -14.00 12.68
CA ALA A 783 -12.96 -14.02 11.98
C ALA A 783 -12.45 -15.46 11.84
N ARG A 784 -11.79 -15.79 10.74
CA ARG A 784 -11.38 -17.15 10.42
C ARG A 784 -9.87 -17.32 10.56
N MET A 785 -9.45 -18.16 11.50
CA MET A 785 -8.08 -18.65 11.55
C MET A 785 -7.83 -19.76 10.51
N ASN A 786 -8.86 -20.53 10.16
CA ASN A 786 -8.86 -21.48 9.03
C ASN A 786 -9.57 -20.86 7.81
N ALA A 787 -8.79 -20.47 6.79
CA ALA A 787 -9.30 -19.88 5.55
C ALA A 787 -9.28 -20.88 4.40
N PHE A 788 -10.19 -21.85 4.45
CA PHE A 788 -10.34 -23.00 3.54
C PHE A 788 -10.46 -22.71 2.03
N GLY A 789 -10.49 -21.45 1.59
CA GLY A 789 -10.45 -21.07 0.18
C GLY A 789 -9.06 -20.69 -0.34
N LEU A 790 -8.03 -20.69 0.52
CA LEU A 790 -6.65 -20.35 0.16
C LEU A 790 -5.80 -21.61 -0.04
N PRO A 791 -4.69 -21.53 -0.80
CA PRO A 791 -3.79 -22.66 -1.01
C PRO A 791 -3.30 -23.31 0.30
N ASP A 792 -3.00 -22.47 1.29
CA ASP A 792 -2.71 -22.88 2.67
C ASP A 792 -3.82 -22.36 3.60
N PRO A 793 -4.86 -23.15 3.91
CA PRO A 793 -5.96 -22.74 4.79
C PRO A 793 -5.50 -22.35 6.19
N ILE A 794 -4.52 -23.07 6.70
CA ILE A 794 -3.72 -22.70 7.88
C ILE A 794 -2.37 -22.24 7.34
N PRO A 795 -1.81 -21.09 7.77
CA PRO A 795 -0.48 -20.68 7.32
C PRO A 795 0.55 -21.79 7.58
N VAL A 796 1.37 -22.13 6.57
CA VAL A 796 2.43 -23.14 6.71
C VAL A 796 3.75 -22.49 6.34
N HIS A 797 4.81 -22.74 7.11
CA HIS A 797 6.15 -22.32 6.73
C HIS A 797 6.60 -23.10 5.49
N ARG A 798 7.10 -22.36 4.50
CA ARG A 798 7.73 -22.92 3.30
C ARG A 798 9.01 -22.14 3.06
N GLU A 799 10.09 -22.85 2.76
CA GLU A 799 11.35 -22.18 2.43
C GLU A 799 11.19 -21.37 1.13
N PRO A 800 11.86 -20.20 1.04
CA PRO A 800 11.98 -19.43 -0.19
C PRO A 800 12.41 -20.29 -1.38
N ILE A 801 12.08 -19.87 -2.61
CA ILE A 801 12.47 -20.62 -3.82
C ILE A 801 13.99 -20.79 -3.88
N TYR A 802 14.72 -19.73 -3.52
CA TYR A 802 16.17 -19.73 -3.39
C TYR A 802 16.54 -19.50 -1.92
N THR A 803 17.08 -20.53 -1.26
CA THR A 803 17.46 -20.50 0.16
C THR A 803 18.85 -21.10 0.36
N PRO A 804 19.67 -20.56 1.28
CA PRO A 804 20.94 -21.20 1.65
C PRO A 804 20.72 -22.42 2.56
N ARG A 805 19.53 -22.56 3.15
CA ARG A 805 19.14 -23.65 4.05
C ARG A 805 18.50 -24.80 3.27
N VAL A 806 19.28 -25.40 2.37
CA VAL A 806 18.82 -26.55 1.56
C VAL A 806 18.38 -27.74 2.40
N ASP A 807 18.90 -27.86 3.63
CA ASP A 807 18.50 -28.86 4.62
C ASP A 807 17.03 -28.70 5.06
N LEU A 808 16.47 -27.49 4.98
CA LEU A 808 15.09 -27.21 5.35
C LEU A 808 14.10 -27.48 4.22
N VAL A 809 14.53 -27.50 2.95
CA VAL A 809 13.64 -27.61 1.79
C VAL A 809 12.86 -28.92 1.79
N ALA A 810 13.49 -30.03 2.21
CA ALA A 810 12.81 -31.33 2.28
C ALA A 810 11.65 -31.34 3.31
N LYS A 811 11.79 -30.58 4.40
CA LYS A 811 10.75 -30.48 5.45
C LYS A 811 9.71 -29.41 5.14
N TYR A 812 10.12 -28.32 4.49
CA TYR A 812 9.30 -27.14 4.21
C TYR A 812 9.35 -26.75 2.72
N PRO A 813 8.91 -27.63 1.81
CA PRO A 813 8.95 -27.33 0.38
C PRO A 813 7.91 -26.26 0.02
N THR A 814 8.19 -25.54 -1.08
CA THR A 814 7.19 -24.70 -1.73
C THR A 814 6.01 -25.54 -2.27
N LEU A 815 4.91 -24.89 -2.64
CA LEU A 815 3.72 -25.57 -3.15
C LEU A 815 3.97 -26.20 -4.53
N PRO A 816 3.31 -27.33 -4.85
CA PRO A 816 3.36 -27.93 -6.19
C PRO A 816 3.03 -26.94 -7.30
N ASP A 817 3.63 -27.16 -8.46
CA ASP A 817 3.38 -26.36 -9.66
C ASP A 817 1.90 -26.39 -10.04
N ALA A 818 1.37 -25.25 -10.47
CA ALA A 818 -0.05 -25.08 -10.78
C ALA A 818 -0.26 -24.04 -11.89
N LYS A 819 -1.45 -24.03 -12.48
CA LYS A 819 -1.88 -22.92 -13.36
C LYS A 819 -2.55 -21.84 -12.51
N GLN A 820 -2.06 -20.61 -12.60
CA GLN A 820 -2.54 -19.45 -11.83
C GLN A 820 -2.61 -18.21 -12.72
N PHE A 821 -3.72 -17.47 -12.64
CA PHE A 821 -3.89 -16.20 -13.38
C PHE A 821 -3.53 -16.32 -14.87
N ARG A 822 -4.11 -17.36 -15.51
CA ARG A 822 -3.92 -17.71 -16.92
C ARG A 822 -2.54 -18.25 -17.31
N MET A 823 -1.59 -18.42 -16.38
CA MET A 823 -0.21 -18.86 -16.69
C MET A 823 0.29 -19.96 -15.74
N PRO A 824 1.34 -20.73 -16.10
CA PRO A 824 1.95 -21.69 -15.18
C PRO A 824 2.70 -20.96 -14.06
N ASN A 825 2.51 -21.36 -12.80
CA ASN A 825 3.39 -21.04 -11.66
C ASN A 825 4.19 -22.31 -11.31
N ILE A 826 5.50 -22.26 -11.53
CA ILE A 826 6.41 -23.41 -11.49
C ILE A 826 7.41 -23.35 -10.33
N GLY A 827 7.01 -22.75 -9.21
CA GLY A 827 7.88 -22.55 -8.05
C GLY A 827 8.52 -23.85 -7.52
N PHE A 828 7.79 -24.97 -7.53
CA PHE A 828 8.31 -26.26 -7.05
C PHE A 828 9.41 -26.78 -7.96
N SER A 829 9.18 -26.79 -9.27
CA SER A 829 10.20 -27.21 -10.24
C SER A 829 11.45 -26.34 -10.16
N VAL A 830 11.29 -25.04 -9.97
CA VAL A 830 12.43 -24.11 -9.82
C VAL A 830 13.20 -24.36 -8.52
N GLN A 831 12.52 -24.49 -7.37
CA GLN A 831 13.16 -24.76 -6.08
C GLN A 831 13.89 -26.11 -6.10
N LYS A 832 13.26 -27.15 -6.64
CA LYS A 832 13.87 -28.48 -6.80
C LYS A 832 15.14 -28.40 -7.66
N ALA A 833 15.06 -27.77 -8.83
CA ALA A 833 16.21 -27.60 -9.71
C ALA A 833 17.34 -26.79 -9.05
N ALA A 834 17.01 -25.78 -8.23
CA ALA A 834 18.01 -24.99 -7.51
C ALA A 834 18.78 -25.83 -6.48
N VAL A 835 18.09 -26.73 -5.77
CA VAL A 835 18.72 -27.69 -4.83
C VAL A 835 19.60 -28.69 -5.59
N GLU A 836 19.07 -29.33 -6.63
CA GLU A 836 19.79 -30.35 -7.41
C GLU A 836 21.06 -29.80 -8.07
N LYS A 837 21.00 -28.55 -8.57
CA LYS A 837 22.16 -27.87 -9.18
C LYS A 837 23.13 -27.26 -8.16
N GLY A 838 22.84 -27.36 -6.87
CA GLY A 838 23.69 -26.81 -5.81
C GLY A 838 23.83 -25.29 -5.88
N ILE A 839 22.78 -24.56 -6.28
CA ILE A 839 22.81 -23.09 -6.45
C ILE A 839 23.26 -22.38 -5.18
N ALA A 840 22.83 -22.84 -3.99
CA ALA A 840 23.22 -22.27 -2.70
C ALA A 840 24.75 -22.28 -2.45
N LYS A 841 25.50 -23.21 -3.06
CA LYS A 841 26.96 -23.24 -2.94
C LYS A 841 27.64 -22.14 -3.77
N GLN A 842 27.00 -21.76 -4.87
CA GLN A 842 27.51 -20.73 -5.81
C GLN A 842 27.11 -19.33 -5.34
N PHE A 843 25.91 -19.19 -4.76
CA PHE A 843 25.33 -17.95 -4.27
C PHE A 843 24.98 -18.09 -2.79
N PRO A 844 25.96 -17.98 -1.87
CA PRO A 844 25.77 -18.32 -0.47
C PRO A 844 25.09 -17.23 0.37
N LEU A 845 24.96 -16.00 -0.14
CA LEU A 845 24.40 -14.88 0.61
C LEU A 845 22.90 -14.74 0.33
N ILE A 846 22.11 -14.57 1.39
CA ILE A 846 20.72 -14.16 1.24
C ILE A 846 20.70 -12.70 0.78
N LEU A 847 20.08 -12.42 -0.35
CA LEU A 847 19.79 -11.06 -0.79
C LEU A 847 18.37 -10.68 -0.38
N SER A 848 18.25 -9.61 0.39
CA SER A 848 16.99 -8.92 0.63
C SER A 848 17.00 -7.53 0.00
N SER A 849 15.81 -6.96 -0.25
CA SER A 849 15.68 -5.63 -0.83
C SER A 849 14.78 -4.73 0.01
N GLY A 850 14.98 -3.41 -0.05
CA GLY A 850 14.14 -2.48 0.71
C GLY A 850 14.15 -1.05 0.20
N ARG A 851 13.64 -0.15 1.04
CA ARG A 851 13.53 1.27 0.74
C ARG A 851 14.61 2.11 1.38
N LEU A 852 14.80 3.29 0.82
CA LEU A 852 15.51 4.43 1.38
C LEU A 852 14.51 5.56 1.67
N VAL A 853 14.87 6.48 2.56
CA VAL A 853 13.98 7.59 2.93
C VAL A 853 13.92 8.66 1.84
N GLU A 854 14.97 8.75 1.04
CA GLU A 854 15.22 9.73 0.00
C GLU A 854 14.38 9.42 -1.26
N TYR A 855 14.12 8.14 -1.52
CA TYR A 855 13.49 7.69 -2.75
C TYR A 855 12.15 6.98 -2.53
N GLU A 856 11.35 6.93 -3.58
CA GLU A 856 10.01 6.37 -3.56
C GLU A 856 9.71 5.60 -4.86
N GLY A 857 8.91 4.52 -4.76
CA GLY A 857 8.65 3.63 -5.88
C GLY A 857 9.94 3.08 -6.51
N GLY A 858 9.98 3.05 -7.84
CA GLY A 858 11.19 2.78 -8.63
C GLY A 858 12.13 3.99 -8.78
N GLY A 859 11.92 5.05 -8.01
CA GLY A 859 12.77 6.24 -7.97
C GLY A 859 12.61 7.22 -9.13
N GLU A 860 11.67 7.02 -10.06
CA GLU A 860 11.59 7.83 -11.30
C GLU A 860 11.36 9.33 -11.02
N GLU A 861 10.42 9.65 -10.13
CA GLU A 861 10.15 11.03 -9.69
C GLU A 861 11.27 11.58 -8.77
N THR A 862 11.79 10.72 -7.89
CA THR A 862 12.63 11.17 -6.75
C THR A 862 14.12 11.20 -7.07
N ARG A 863 14.63 10.34 -7.97
CA ARG A 863 16.01 10.43 -8.52
C ARG A 863 16.17 11.58 -9.51
N THR A 864 15.06 12.16 -9.92
CA THR A 864 14.97 13.32 -10.80
C THR A 864 14.86 14.64 -10.02
N ASN A 865 14.74 14.55 -8.70
CA ASN A 865 14.71 15.68 -7.79
C ASN A 865 16.13 16.01 -7.29
N PRO A 866 16.65 17.22 -7.53
CA PRO A 866 18.04 17.56 -7.20
C PRO A 866 18.34 17.49 -5.70
N TRP A 867 17.38 17.86 -4.85
CA TRP A 867 17.56 17.87 -3.40
C TRP A 867 17.65 16.45 -2.83
N LEU A 868 16.82 15.53 -3.33
CA LEU A 868 16.86 14.13 -2.91
C LEU A 868 18.08 13.41 -3.49
N ALA A 869 18.44 13.74 -4.73
CA ALA A 869 19.66 13.26 -5.38
C ALA A 869 20.93 13.64 -4.60
N GLU A 870 21.00 14.85 -4.01
CA GLU A 870 22.13 15.26 -3.16
C GLU A 870 22.27 14.36 -1.92
N LEU A 871 21.15 13.88 -1.35
CA LEU A 871 21.17 13.05 -0.14
C LEU A 871 21.67 11.62 -0.37
N GLN A 872 21.46 11.06 -1.56
CA GLN A 872 21.89 9.69 -1.87
C GLN A 872 22.25 9.53 -3.36
N GLN A 873 23.53 9.68 -3.70
CA GLN A 873 24.00 9.67 -5.09
C GLN A 873 24.27 8.28 -5.66
N ASP A 874 24.73 7.35 -4.82
CA ASP A 874 25.17 6.04 -5.28
C ASP A 874 24.16 4.95 -4.95
N MET A 875 23.97 4.03 -5.90
CA MET A 875 23.42 2.71 -5.61
C MET A 875 24.43 1.91 -4.77
N PHE A 876 23.96 1.17 -3.77
CA PHE A 876 24.83 0.39 -2.89
C PHE A 876 24.24 -0.95 -2.43
N ILE A 877 25.11 -1.82 -1.92
CA ILE A 877 24.76 -3.06 -1.23
C ILE A 877 25.35 -3.07 0.18
N GLU A 878 24.53 -3.41 1.17
CA GLU A 878 24.99 -3.68 2.52
C GLU A 878 25.52 -5.10 2.63
N ILE A 879 26.70 -5.24 3.22
CA ILE A 879 27.37 -6.52 3.45
C ILE A 879 28.01 -6.53 4.85
N ASN A 880 27.94 -7.68 5.53
CA ASN A 880 28.53 -7.85 6.85
C ASN A 880 30.08 -7.76 6.77
N PRO A 881 30.78 -7.21 7.78
CA PRO A 881 32.24 -7.11 7.77
C PRO A 881 32.98 -8.43 7.55
N ALA A 882 32.48 -9.54 8.12
CA ALA A 882 33.10 -10.85 7.93
C ALA A 882 32.93 -11.34 6.49
N ASP A 883 31.72 -11.23 5.93
CA ASP A 883 31.46 -11.65 4.55
C ASP A 883 32.23 -10.80 3.53
N ALA A 884 32.40 -9.50 3.83
CA ALA A 884 33.19 -8.58 3.03
C ALA A 884 34.68 -8.94 3.04
N ALA A 885 35.26 -9.19 4.22
CA ALA A 885 36.65 -9.59 4.37
C ALA A 885 36.95 -10.90 3.64
N GLU A 886 36.09 -11.91 3.78
CA GLU A 886 36.18 -13.19 3.05
C GLU A 886 36.18 -13.03 1.52
N ARG A 887 35.61 -11.93 1.01
CA ARG A 887 35.45 -11.64 -0.43
C ARG A 887 36.36 -10.51 -0.94
N GLY A 888 37.29 -10.02 -0.12
CA GLY A 888 38.16 -8.90 -0.46
C GLY A 888 37.43 -7.58 -0.76
N VAL A 889 36.20 -7.43 -0.25
CA VAL A 889 35.37 -6.23 -0.45
C VAL A 889 35.75 -5.17 0.59
N LYS A 890 35.98 -3.94 0.11
CA LYS A 890 36.25 -2.76 0.96
C LYS A 890 35.05 -1.83 0.99
N ASP A 891 34.85 -1.15 2.12
CA ASP A 891 33.81 -0.13 2.26
C ASP A 891 33.98 0.99 1.22
N GLY A 892 32.89 1.43 0.61
CA GLY A 892 32.88 2.42 -0.48
C GLY A 892 33.48 1.93 -1.82
N GLY A 893 34.00 0.70 -1.88
CA GLY A 893 34.52 0.06 -3.08
C GLY A 893 33.42 -0.28 -4.08
N TRP A 894 33.79 -0.46 -5.35
CA TRP A 894 32.87 -0.99 -6.36
C TRP A 894 32.82 -2.52 -6.26
N VAL A 895 31.62 -3.08 -6.40
CA VAL A 895 31.38 -4.53 -6.38
C VAL A 895 30.47 -4.95 -7.52
N TRP A 896 30.66 -6.20 -7.96
CA TRP A 896 29.70 -6.94 -8.76
C TRP A 896 28.84 -7.78 -7.83
N VAL A 897 27.53 -7.63 -7.97
CA VAL A 897 26.54 -8.50 -7.34
C VAL A 897 25.96 -9.37 -8.45
N THR A 898 26.03 -10.69 -8.30
CA THR A 898 25.48 -11.65 -9.27
C THR A 898 24.32 -12.42 -8.66
N GLY A 899 23.25 -12.62 -9.42
CA GLY A 899 22.05 -13.33 -8.99
C GLY A 899 22.06 -14.81 -9.35
N ALA A 900 21.21 -15.58 -8.67
CA ALA A 900 21.08 -17.03 -8.82
C ALA A 900 20.44 -17.48 -10.15
N GLU A 901 20.01 -16.55 -11.01
CA GLU A 901 19.40 -16.83 -12.31
C GLU A 901 20.01 -15.97 -13.43
N ASN A 902 19.90 -16.45 -14.67
CA ASN A 902 20.17 -15.72 -15.91
C ASN A 902 21.58 -15.10 -16.07
N ASN A 903 22.57 -15.57 -15.30
CA ASN A 903 23.87 -14.91 -15.19
C ASN A 903 23.73 -13.40 -14.90
N SER A 904 22.69 -13.03 -14.15
CA SER A 904 22.38 -11.64 -13.89
C SER A 904 23.48 -11.01 -13.03
N ARG A 905 23.80 -9.75 -13.33
CA ARG A 905 24.81 -8.99 -12.59
C ARG A 905 24.47 -7.51 -12.52
N ALA A 906 24.91 -6.87 -11.46
CA ALA A 906 24.74 -5.45 -11.20
C ALA A 906 26.00 -4.89 -10.54
N LYS A 907 26.42 -3.69 -10.96
CA LYS A 907 27.57 -2.96 -10.39
C LYS A 907 27.10 -1.85 -9.45
N MET A 908 27.65 -1.78 -8.25
CA MET A 908 27.29 -0.76 -7.25
C MET A 908 28.38 -0.56 -6.19
N LYS A 909 28.17 0.38 -5.27
CA LYS A 909 29.03 0.59 -4.11
C LYS A 909 28.79 -0.45 -3.01
N ALA A 910 29.84 -0.86 -2.31
CA ALA A 910 29.71 -1.63 -1.08
C ALA A 910 29.54 -0.69 0.12
N LEU A 911 28.62 -1.04 1.02
CA LEU A 911 28.49 -0.48 2.35
C LEU A 911 28.75 -1.60 3.36
N VAL A 912 29.95 -1.64 3.93
CA VAL A 912 30.36 -2.67 4.89
C VAL A 912 29.84 -2.29 6.27
N THR A 913 28.92 -3.08 6.83
CA THR A 913 28.15 -2.69 8.02
C THR A 913 27.65 -3.88 8.84
N GLU A 914 27.68 -3.77 10.17
CA GLU A 914 27.10 -4.75 11.10
C GLU A 914 25.56 -4.72 11.16
N ARG A 915 24.93 -3.76 10.47
CA ARG A 915 23.47 -3.67 10.39
C ARG A 915 22.85 -4.92 9.77
N VAL A 916 23.55 -5.60 8.85
CA VAL A 916 23.16 -6.91 8.31
C VAL A 916 23.93 -8.03 9.01
N GLY A 917 23.25 -9.13 9.32
CA GLY A 917 23.88 -10.33 9.88
C GLY A 917 24.79 -11.04 8.86
N LYS A 918 25.73 -11.85 9.34
CA LYS A 918 26.56 -12.71 8.49
C LYS A 918 25.67 -13.60 7.61
N GLY A 919 26.03 -13.75 6.33
CA GLY A 919 25.27 -14.50 5.33
C GLY A 919 24.08 -13.74 4.73
N VAL A 920 23.87 -12.47 5.10
CA VAL A 920 22.77 -11.63 4.60
C VAL A 920 23.32 -10.35 3.99
N ALA A 921 22.85 -10.03 2.80
CA ALA A 921 23.09 -8.76 2.11
C ALA A 921 21.78 -8.04 1.84
N TRP A 922 21.84 -6.72 1.69
CA TRP A 922 20.66 -5.91 1.41
C TRP A 922 20.91 -4.82 0.38
N MET A 923 19.93 -4.58 -0.50
CA MET A 923 19.98 -3.54 -1.52
C MET A 923 18.71 -2.68 -1.56
N PRO A 924 18.81 -1.37 -1.84
CA PRO A 924 17.65 -0.56 -2.16
C PRO A 924 17.16 -0.85 -3.60
N PHE A 925 15.85 -0.84 -3.86
CA PHE A 925 15.31 -1.14 -5.20
C PHE A 925 14.97 0.11 -6.03
N HIS A 926 15.32 1.30 -5.57
CA HIS A 926 14.90 2.58 -6.17
C HIS A 926 15.67 2.99 -7.43
N PHE A 927 16.75 2.30 -7.76
CA PHE A 927 17.69 2.77 -8.78
C PHE A 927 17.38 2.17 -10.15
N GLY A 928 17.82 2.87 -11.18
CA GLY A 928 17.62 2.51 -12.58
C GLY A 928 18.45 3.38 -13.49
N GLY A 929 18.48 3.03 -14.77
CA GLY A 929 19.28 3.72 -15.78
C GLY A 929 20.70 3.19 -15.93
N TRP A 930 21.13 2.21 -15.13
CA TRP A 930 22.20 1.28 -15.49
C TRP A 930 21.64 -0.13 -15.73
N PHE A 931 22.35 -0.92 -16.53
CA PHE A 931 22.09 -2.35 -16.67
C PHE A 931 23.40 -3.13 -16.90
N ALA A 932 23.69 -4.09 -16.02
CA ALA A 932 24.89 -4.92 -16.07
C ALA A 932 26.23 -4.15 -16.16
N GLY A 933 26.27 -2.97 -15.54
CA GLY A 933 27.38 -2.01 -15.49
C GLY A 933 27.44 -1.02 -16.65
N LYS A 934 26.47 -1.07 -17.58
CA LYS A 934 26.35 -0.13 -18.69
C LYS A 934 25.49 1.05 -18.28
N ASP A 935 25.96 2.27 -18.56
CA ASP A 935 25.18 3.50 -18.44
C ASP A 935 24.14 3.59 -19.58
N LEU A 936 22.86 3.74 -19.23
CA LEU A 936 21.73 3.83 -20.17
C LEU A 936 21.19 5.26 -20.31
N ARG A 937 21.90 6.30 -19.86
CA ARG A 937 21.47 7.71 -19.97
C ARG A 937 21.07 8.07 -21.40
N GLY A 938 21.83 7.62 -22.38
CA GLY A 938 21.57 7.87 -23.81
C GLY A 938 20.28 7.24 -24.35
N ASN A 939 19.68 6.31 -23.60
CA ASN A 939 18.44 5.65 -24.00
C ASN A 939 17.19 6.44 -23.59
N TYR A 940 17.32 7.44 -22.72
CA TYR A 940 16.24 8.35 -22.37
C TYR A 940 16.05 9.44 -23.43
N PRO A 941 14.87 10.08 -23.52
CA PRO A 941 14.73 11.31 -24.27
C PRO A 941 15.74 12.36 -23.80
N LYS A 942 16.26 13.16 -24.73
CA LYS A 942 17.34 14.11 -24.45
C LYS A 942 16.91 15.09 -23.35
N GLY A 943 17.69 15.13 -22.26
CA GLY A 943 17.49 16.07 -21.16
C GLY A 943 16.51 15.62 -20.08
N THR A 944 15.85 14.46 -20.23
CA THR A 944 14.87 13.97 -19.25
C THR A 944 15.42 12.87 -18.35
N ASP A 945 16.66 12.44 -18.58
CA ASP A 945 17.33 11.42 -17.77
C ASP A 945 17.36 11.79 -16.27
N PRO A 946 17.18 10.82 -15.36
CA PRO A 946 17.29 11.07 -13.93
C PRO A 946 18.68 11.58 -13.54
N ILE A 947 18.73 12.42 -12.49
CA ILE A 947 19.99 12.98 -11.98
C ILE A 947 20.87 11.86 -11.42
N VAL A 948 20.25 10.96 -10.64
CA VAL A 948 20.91 9.78 -10.06
C VAL A 948 20.55 8.54 -10.86
N LEU A 949 21.58 7.86 -11.37
CA LEU A 949 21.48 6.57 -12.05
C LEU A 949 22.11 5.46 -11.20
N GLY A 950 21.72 4.23 -11.49
CA GLY A 950 22.28 3.05 -10.86
C GLY A 950 21.57 1.79 -11.30
N GLU A 951 22.01 0.66 -10.75
CA GLU A 951 21.40 -0.64 -11.04
C GLU A 951 20.13 -0.85 -10.22
N SER A 952 19.11 -1.46 -10.83
CA SER A 952 17.98 -1.94 -10.06
C SER A 952 18.35 -3.22 -9.32
N ALA A 953 17.92 -3.35 -8.06
CA ALA A 953 17.96 -4.64 -7.36
C ALA A 953 17.21 -5.74 -8.12
N ASN A 954 16.21 -5.36 -8.92
CA ASN A 954 15.42 -6.30 -9.70
C ASN A 954 16.13 -6.83 -10.97
N THR A 955 17.33 -6.35 -11.26
CA THR A 955 18.25 -7.06 -12.17
C THR A 955 18.67 -8.41 -11.60
N ILE A 956 18.79 -8.51 -10.28
CA ILE A 956 19.33 -9.68 -9.55
C ILE A 956 18.22 -10.61 -9.02
N THR A 957 17.02 -10.09 -8.77
CA THR A 957 15.92 -10.88 -8.22
C THR A 957 15.43 -11.97 -9.17
N THR A 958 14.92 -13.04 -8.58
CA THR A 958 14.72 -14.35 -9.23
C THR A 958 13.24 -14.71 -9.37
N TYR A 959 12.95 -15.90 -9.90
CA TYR A 959 11.62 -16.49 -9.91
C TYR A 959 11.10 -16.74 -8.49
N GLY A 960 9.81 -16.43 -8.29
CA GLY A 960 9.09 -16.71 -7.06
C GLY A 960 7.84 -15.85 -6.97
N TYR A 961 6.67 -16.49 -6.89
CA TYR A 961 5.38 -15.80 -6.81
C TYR A 961 4.45 -16.42 -5.77
N ASP A 962 3.79 -15.56 -4.99
CA ASP A 962 2.72 -15.95 -4.07
C ASP A 962 1.58 -16.62 -4.86
N PRO A 963 1.12 -17.81 -4.44
CA PRO A 963 0.18 -18.61 -5.19
C PRO A 963 -1.23 -18.01 -5.25
N ALA A 964 -1.58 -17.12 -4.32
CA ALA A 964 -2.91 -16.56 -4.20
C ALA A 964 -3.05 -15.22 -4.93
N THR A 965 -1.92 -14.59 -5.32
CA THR A 965 -1.93 -13.22 -5.86
C THR A 965 -0.93 -12.98 -6.98
N GLY A 966 0.05 -13.85 -7.22
CA GLY A 966 1.14 -13.58 -8.15
C GLY A 966 2.15 -12.53 -7.66
N MET A 967 2.13 -12.17 -6.37
CA MET A 967 3.11 -11.26 -5.77
C MET A 967 4.52 -11.86 -5.85
N GLN A 968 5.47 -11.09 -6.35
CA GLN A 968 6.89 -11.45 -6.48
C GLN A 968 7.62 -11.65 -5.12
N GLU A 969 8.74 -12.39 -5.12
CA GLU A 969 9.63 -12.66 -3.95
C GLU A 969 10.98 -11.88 -3.96
N PRO A 970 11.01 -10.53 -4.01
CA PRO A 970 12.25 -9.75 -3.96
C PRO A 970 12.84 -9.58 -2.55
N LYS A 971 12.17 -10.08 -1.50
CA LYS A 971 12.63 -9.90 -0.10
C LYS A 971 13.55 -11.00 0.39
N VAL A 972 13.68 -12.09 -0.35
CA VAL A 972 14.54 -13.21 0.00
C VAL A 972 14.87 -14.01 -1.25
N THR A 973 16.13 -13.93 -1.67
CA THR A 973 16.71 -14.77 -2.72
C THR A 973 18.20 -14.95 -2.42
N LEU A 974 18.98 -15.46 -3.38
CA LEU A 974 20.41 -15.68 -3.23
C LEU A 974 21.24 -14.79 -4.17
N CYS A 975 22.39 -14.34 -3.69
CA CYS A 975 23.38 -13.66 -4.49
C CYS A 975 24.83 -14.06 -4.14
N GLN A 976 25.75 -13.58 -4.96
CA GLN A 976 27.18 -13.55 -4.69
C GLN A 976 27.70 -12.13 -4.91
N ILE A 977 28.73 -11.74 -4.15
CA ILE A 977 29.34 -10.42 -4.18
C ILE A 977 30.85 -10.59 -4.39
N ALA A 978 31.42 -9.82 -5.31
CA ALA A 978 32.85 -9.76 -5.56
C ALA A 978 33.31 -8.31 -5.79
N ALA A 979 34.55 -8.00 -5.44
CA ALA A 979 35.17 -6.72 -5.82
C ALA A 979 35.17 -6.57 -7.35
N ALA A 980 34.90 -5.35 -7.85
CA ALA A 980 34.69 -5.05 -9.27
C ALA A 980 35.87 -4.42 -10.00
#